data_AF-A0A8H3CEW2-F1
#
_entry.id   AF-A0A8H3CEW2-F1
#
_cell.length_a   1.000
_cell.length_b   1.000
_cell.length_c   1.000
_cell.angle_alpha   90.00
_cell.angle_beta   90.00
_cell.angle_gamma   90.00
#
_symmetry.space_group_name_H-M   'P 1'
#
loop_
_entity.id
_entity.type
_entity.pdbx_description
1 polymer ?
#
loop_
_entity_poly.entity_id
_entity_poly.type
_entity_poly.pdbx_seq_one_letter_code
_entity_poly.pdbx_strand_id
1 'polypeptide(L)'
;AAMAAALQARDQVLLSRALLSTQQAATSEANPDAYFRKVIFRGDFLDTRSTVVFGLFLGIGAFVLALMRVKSPKLTLASIFGTIFLDVICSYGPLFPAAQYLILQTFLVSSSIYIAVGLVTIVLIFPETLSHEWLESYASVLDLVKSLVDLQEKVLTDSPEQLDMETEGNTLSKIDGIQDGSLALVQAFTAKSPMLNLEFSYGRWSAADIQALELPLRALLTRARGLSSFTAQYSHHLCTRADSMPPSSTISRATTHSGERSESQDGTQTSKEAKRKKITLRVQDTHRLLHVRGHVTALEVSQHMHITDMIPIVYSATANLRKSLSKALESMSAAVRDVNGRRYKSVKQEPLDNLRSARETLREALATYKESGRIAIVQPLADAVDGVSGKLLDEHGRPTISFRPLFICFVLESNLCWTSEATITLMNQLIELMEERKRNRLWAPTGLRKIVNLLRREEGTAPIQGDVNTMPEPSNDDEYSRIYRRDPDARPPKGLIQNLTYAIWSFALKYTIVTIALWLPQVLKSSAEFTYNEKGLWALIMAQFGLNMYMSDQIGQFVARILGTVGGGVIGMLIWYIGGHAMFYLGVPLTLWCDEGSGHGTDNPYGIAAAVGVFIIPMLFARLFWTQRMIESIMLCVTSVLVVGYSWIDTHLPSQGNPGYGYEIFWRRVVLVLVGFAASFIMMLLPPQSSRKALRLGTACTVSHISQLYGLLISSWLTVEEETEDEKANGKEDSTDQNKSGSHPYEKWQPAFRAKLVSVAGALGAQKVQMATIKWERNIRGGWPAEHYEKLLEIQTKMLSDLIQLAGALSVLSPKWRHRLLHKTSFLNPNLISDVMAIFGIVSMSLETGHPVHEVLPSNLLDRSVYHDDQSRRVGERFKRFDRIDGEEAAESAPITDEPLTGQKLMSMEYSTFATGVSAAFHLLHALDQIHLITKELCGVIPLEGYSRWREEYELKHIKRSV
;
A
#
# COMPACT_ATOMS: atom_id res chain seq x y z
N ALA A 1 -41.82 7.13 6.69
CA ALA A 1 -41.72 7.76 8.03
C ALA A 1 -41.70 9.29 7.94
N ALA A 2 -40.65 9.91 7.38
CA ALA A 2 -40.53 11.37 7.28
C ALA A 2 -41.76 12.08 6.68
N MET A 3 -42.22 11.63 5.50
CA MET A 3 -43.42 12.21 4.87
C MET A 3 -44.70 12.08 5.71
N ALA A 4 -44.90 10.94 6.37
CA ALA A 4 -46.09 10.72 7.20
C ALA A 4 -46.09 11.63 8.44
N ALA A 5 -44.95 11.75 9.12
CA ALA A 5 -44.77 12.64 10.26
C ALA A 5 -44.90 14.12 9.85
N ALA A 6 -44.34 14.51 8.71
CA ALA A 6 -44.41 15.87 8.19
C ALA A 6 -45.85 16.28 7.82
N LEU A 7 -46.65 15.37 7.26
CA LEU A 7 -48.05 15.61 6.95
C LEU A 7 -48.93 15.76 8.20
N GLN A 8 -48.63 15.01 9.26
CA GLN A 8 -49.30 15.17 10.55
C GLN A 8 -48.94 16.51 11.22
N ALA A 9 -47.69 16.95 11.07
CA ALA A 9 -47.23 18.23 11.61
C ALA A 9 -47.75 19.45 10.82
N ARG A 10 -48.24 19.26 9.60
CA ARG A 10 -48.63 20.31 8.66
C ARG A 10 -49.92 21.01 9.07
N ASP A 11 -49.96 22.33 8.93
CA ASP A 11 -51.16 23.13 9.14
C ASP A 11 -52.18 22.92 8.00
N GLN A 12 -53.27 22.24 8.32
CA GLN A 12 -54.35 21.91 7.38
C GLN A 12 -55.16 23.15 6.96
N VAL A 13 -55.23 24.17 7.81
CA VAL A 13 -55.98 25.41 7.52
C VAL A 13 -55.22 26.24 6.49
N LEU A 14 -53.91 26.35 6.66
CA LEU A 14 -53.04 27.05 5.72
C LEU A 14 -53.01 26.32 4.37
N LEU A 15 -52.88 24.99 4.39
CA LEU A 15 -52.87 24.16 3.18
C LEU A 15 -54.15 24.27 2.37
N SER A 16 -55.32 24.15 3.01
CA SER A 16 -56.63 24.25 2.33
C SER A 16 -56.84 25.64 1.73
N ARG A 17 -56.46 26.71 2.44
CA ARG A 17 -56.49 28.08 1.91
C ARG A 17 -55.57 28.25 0.70
N ALA A 18 -54.34 27.74 0.77
CA ALA A 18 -53.40 27.79 -0.34
C ALA A 18 -53.96 27.04 -1.55
N LEU A 19 -54.46 25.81 -1.38
CA LEU A 19 -55.05 25.02 -2.45
C LEU A 19 -56.23 25.73 -3.12
N LEU A 20 -57.18 26.27 -2.34
CA LEU A 20 -58.32 27.00 -2.89
C LEU A 20 -57.89 28.24 -3.69
N SER A 21 -56.94 29.03 -3.17
CA SER A 21 -56.41 30.21 -3.87
C SER A 21 -55.72 29.86 -5.18
N THR A 22 -54.98 28.74 -5.20
CA THR A 22 -54.25 28.28 -6.38
C THR A 22 -55.19 27.68 -7.42
N GLN A 23 -56.26 27.00 -6.99
CA GLN A 23 -57.28 26.46 -7.88
C GLN A 23 -58.08 27.58 -8.54
N GLN A 24 -58.39 28.66 -7.81
CA GLN A 24 -59.02 29.85 -8.36
C GLN A 24 -58.09 30.54 -9.38
N ALA A 25 -56.81 30.72 -9.06
CA ALA A 25 -55.85 31.33 -9.99
C ALA A 25 -55.54 30.45 -11.23
N ALA A 26 -55.60 29.12 -11.09
CA ALA A 26 -55.37 28.20 -12.20
C ALA A 26 -56.51 28.22 -13.23
N THR A 27 -57.74 28.54 -12.84
CA THR A 27 -58.88 28.60 -13.78
C THR A 27 -58.80 29.73 -14.80
N SER A 28 -58.00 30.77 -14.54
CA SER A 28 -57.75 31.88 -15.47
C SER A 28 -56.56 31.65 -16.41
N GLU A 29 -55.83 30.55 -16.27
CA GLU A 29 -54.63 30.24 -17.04
C GLU A 29 -54.91 29.28 -18.20
N ALA A 30 -54.19 29.44 -19.31
CA ALA A 30 -54.36 28.60 -20.50
C ALA A 30 -53.98 27.12 -20.26
N ASN A 31 -53.12 26.85 -19.28
CA ASN A 31 -52.73 25.50 -18.88
C ASN A 31 -52.70 25.37 -17.35
N PRO A 32 -53.78 24.91 -16.71
CA PRO A 32 -53.90 24.84 -15.26
C PRO A 32 -52.87 23.90 -14.62
N ASP A 33 -52.48 22.82 -15.30
CA ASP A 33 -51.50 21.85 -14.79
C ASP A 33 -50.08 22.43 -14.76
N ALA A 34 -49.70 23.19 -15.79
CA ALA A 34 -48.41 23.88 -15.83
C ALA A 34 -48.32 24.96 -14.76
N TYR A 35 -49.42 25.69 -14.53
CA TYR A 35 -49.52 26.66 -13.45
C TYR A 35 -49.40 26.00 -12.07
N PHE A 36 -50.10 24.88 -11.83
CA PHE A 36 -50.04 24.16 -10.56
C PHE A 36 -48.62 23.67 -10.23
N ARG A 37 -47.90 23.14 -11.24
CA ARG A 37 -46.48 22.78 -11.09
C ARG A 37 -45.63 24.00 -10.71
N LYS A 38 -45.94 25.18 -11.25
CA LYS A 38 -45.17 26.42 -11.02
C LYS A 38 -45.27 26.85 -9.58
N VAL A 39 -46.49 26.83 -9.08
CA VAL A 39 -46.81 27.20 -7.70
C VAL A 39 -46.18 26.22 -6.70
N ILE A 40 -46.10 24.93 -7.03
CA ILE A 40 -45.40 23.93 -6.21
C ILE A 40 -43.91 24.28 -6.06
N PHE A 41 -43.19 24.48 -7.17
CA PHE A 41 -41.74 24.75 -7.12
C PHE A 41 -41.39 26.19 -6.71
N ARG A 42 -42.36 27.11 -6.79
CA ARG A 42 -42.28 28.43 -6.15
C ARG A 42 -42.33 28.35 -4.63
N GLY A 43 -42.77 27.22 -4.08
CA GLY A 43 -42.81 26.97 -2.65
C GLY A 43 -44.04 27.58 -1.96
N ASP A 44 -45.12 27.85 -2.69
CA ASP A 44 -46.34 28.44 -2.11
C ASP A 44 -47.07 27.51 -1.14
N PHE A 45 -46.84 26.21 -1.26
CA PHE A 45 -47.35 25.21 -0.33
C PHE A 45 -46.42 24.91 0.85
N LEU A 46 -45.23 25.51 0.94
CA LEU A 46 -44.30 25.23 2.03
C LEU A 46 -44.90 25.61 3.40
N ASP A 47 -44.80 24.68 4.35
CA ASP A 47 -45.16 24.91 5.75
C ASP A 47 -43.94 24.67 6.64
N THR A 48 -43.65 25.65 7.50
CA THR A 48 -42.58 25.61 8.50
C THR A 48 -42.57 24.34 9.33
N ARG A 49 -43.73 23.86 9.81
CA ARG A 49 -43.81 22.68 10.68
C ARG A 49 -43.40 21.41 9.94
N SER A 50 -43.94 21.23 8.73
CA SER A 50 -43.59 20.12 7.83
C SER A 50 -42.11 20.16 7.43
N THR A 51 -41.60 21.32 7.04
CA THR A 51 -40.20 21.51 6.64
C THR A 51 -39.21 21.17 7.75
N VAL A 52 -39.48 21.58 8.99
CA VAL A 52 -38.61 21.24 10.14
C VAL A 52 -38.50 19.73 10.35
N VAL A 53 -39.60 18.98 10.19
CA VAL A 53 -39.58 17.51 10.27
C VAL A 53 -38.65 16.93 9.20
N PHE A 54 -38.77 17.37 7.94
CA PHE A 54 -37.85 16.91 6.87
C PHE A 54 -36.39 17.28 7.13
N GLY A 55 -36.13 18.47 7.68
CA GLY A 55 -34.79 18.91 8.05
C GLY A 55 -34.16 18.06 9.15
N LEU A 56 -34.95 17.64 10.15
CA LEU A 56 -34.48 16.75 11.22
C LEU A 56 -34.15 15.35 10.68
N PHE A 57 -35.00 14.80 9.80
CA PHE A 57 -34.72 13.53 9.13
C PHE A 57 -33.48 13.61 8.22
N LEU A 58 -33.32 14.70 7.47
CA LEU A 58 -32.13 14.93 6.65
C LEU A 58 -30.88 15.02 7.52
N GLY A 59 -30.93 15.77 8.61
CA GLY A 59 -29.80 15.97 9.51
C GLY A 59 -29.33 14.66 10.18
N ILE A 60 -30.27 13.91 10.77
CA ILE A 60 -29.99 12.61 11.41
C ILE A 60 -29.55 11.59 10.36
N GLY A 61 -30.24 11.50 9.22
CA GLY A 61 -29.91 10.56 8.15
C GLY A 61 -28.53 10.83 7.55
N ALA A 62 -28.21 12.08 7.24
CA ALA A 62 -26.89 12.48 6.75
C ALA A 62 -25.79 12.18 7.77
N PHE A 63 -26.06 12.39 9.07
CA PHE A 63 -25.12 12.07 10.14
C PHE A 63 -24.84 10.57 10.23
N VAL A 64 -25.88 9.73 10.24
CA VAL A 64 -25.75 8.26 10.32
C VAL A 64 -25.04 7.71 9.09
N LEU A 65 -25.38 8.20 7.89
CA LEU A 65 -24.74 7.79 6.65
C LEU A 65 -23.27 8.23 6.61
N ALA A 66 -22.95 9.44 7.08
CA ALA A 66 -21.56 9.88 7.21
C ALA A 66 -20.77 9.00 8.19
N LEU A 67 -21.36 8.60 9.33
CA LEU A 67 -20.73 7.65 10.25
C LEU A 67 -20.55 6.28 9.63
N MET A 68 -21.53 5.77 8.90
CA MET A 68 -21.44 4.49 8.19
C MET A 68 -20.31 4.51 7.15
N ARG A 69 -20.12 5.63 6.44
CA ARG A 69 -19.02 5.82 5.49
C ARG A 69 -17.65 5.80 6.16
N VAL A 70 -17.52 6.33 7.39
CA VAL A 70 -16.26 6.34 8.15
C VAL A 70 -15.98 4.98 8.79
N LYS A 71 -16.97 4.38 9.45
CA LYS A 71 -16.79 3.12 10.21
C LYS A 71 -16.76 1.87 9.33
N SER A 72 -17.47 1.90 8.20
CA SER A 72 -17.68 0.71 7.35
C SER A 72 -17.40 1.03 5.89
N PRO A 73 -16.12 1.11 5.48
CA PRO A 73 -15.75 1.46 4.10
C PRO A 73 -16.32 0.49 3.06
N LYS A 74 -16.57 -0.78 3.44
CA LYS A 74 -17.24 -1.79 2.58
C LYS A 74 -18.65 -1.38 2.16
N LEU A 75 -19.35 -0.54 2.95
CA LEU A 75 -20.71 -0.07 2.70
C LEU A 75 -20.74 1.35 2.10
N THR A 76 -19.61 1.88 1.63
CA THR A 76 -19.52 3.25 1.08
C THR A 76 -20.51 3.46 -0.07
N LEU A 77 -20.68 2.48 -0.96
CA LEU A 77 -21.63 2.57 -2.07
C LEU A 77 -23.08 2.66 -1.56
N ALA A 78 -23.45 1.85 -0.56
CA ALA A 78 -24.77 1.92 0.07
C ALA A 78 -24.99 3.27 0.76
N SER A 79 -23.96 3.81 1.41
CA SER A 79 -24.01 5.15 2.00
C SER A 79 -24.25 6.23 0.94
N ILE A 80 -23.55 6.16 -0.20
CA ILE A 80 -23.66 7.14 -1.27
C ILE A 80 -25.08 7.16 -1.85
N PHE A 81 -25.62 6.00 -2.22
CA PHE A 81 -27.00 5.92 -2.72
C PHE A 81 -28.02 6.34 -1.65
N GLY A 82 -27.79 5.93 -0.40
CA GLY A 82 -28.62 6.34 0.74
C GLY A 82 -28.68 7.86 0.91
N THR A 83 -27.55 8.56 0.77
CA THR A 83 -27.50 10.01 0.85
C THR A 83 -28.28 10.66 -0.29
N ILE A 84 -28.03 10.23 -1.55
CA ILE A 84 -28.76 10.79 -2.71
C ILE A 84 -30.28 10.64 -2.53
N PHE A 85 -30.73 9.47 -2.06
CA PHE A 85 -32.17 9.23 -1.84
C PHE A 85 -32.74 10.12 -0.76
N LEU A 86 -31.99 10.29 0.34
CA LEU A 86 -32.38 11.17 1.43
C LEU A 86 -32.47 12.63 0.94
N ASP A 87 -31.50 13.10 0.16
CA ASP A 87 -31.48 14.45 -0.38
C ASP A 87 -32.67 14.71 -1.30
N VAL A 88 -32.96 13.79 -2.23
CA VAL A 88 -34.10 13.93 -3.16
C VAL A 88 -35.42 13.97 -2.37
N ILE A 89 -35.62 13.07 -1.42
CA ILE A 89 -36.86 12.99 -0.63
C ILE A 89 -37.04 14.23 0.25
N CYS A 90 -35.99 14.64 0.96
CA CYS A 90 -36.07 15.78 1.88
C CYS A 90 -36.06 17.13 1.17
N SER A 91 -35.56 17.20 -0.06
CA SER A 91 -35.58 18.43 -0.86
C SER A 91 -36.93 18.61 -1.56
N TYR A 92 -37.45 17.59 -2.24
CA TYR A 92 -38.71 17.74 -2.98
C TYR A 92 -39.96 17.49 -2.14
N GLY A 93 -39.88 16.63 -1.12
CA GLY A 93 -41.01 16.26 -0.27
C GLY A 93 -41.78 17.42 0.37
N PRO A 94 -41.13 18.44 0.97
CA PRO A 94 -41.79 19.57 1.60
C PRO A 94 -42.68 20.41 0.67
N LEU A 95 -42.38 20.43 -0.63
CA LEU A 95 -43.08 21.26 -1.62
C LEU A 95 -44.48 20.74 -1.94
N PHE A 96 -44.68 19.43 -1.92
CA PHE A 96 -45.92 18.85 -2.40
C PHE A 96 -47.03 19.01 -1.36
N PRO A 97 -48.25 19.43 -1.77
CA PRO A 97 -49.40 19.55 -0.87
C PRO A 97 -49.92 18.20 -0.36
N ALA A 98 -49.63 17.10 -1.07
CA ALA A 98 -50.05 15.75 -0.74
C ALA A 98 -48.86 14.77 -0.64
N ALA A 99 -49.08 13.62 0.00
CA ALA A 99 -48.06 12.59 0.18
C ALA A 99 -47.63 11.97 -1.17
N GLN A 100 -46.39 12.22 -1.59
CA GLN A 100 -45.82 11.56 -2.77
C GLN A 100 -44.78 10.51 -2.39
N TYR A 101 -45.26 9.37 -1.89
CA TYR A 101 -44.39 8.25 -1.49
C TYR A 101 -43.59 7.64 -2.66
N LEU A 102 -44.02 7.89 -3.90
CA LEU A 102 -43.43 7.37 -5.13
C LEU A 102 -42.47 8.36 -5.81
N ILE A 103 -42.00 9.40 -5.12
CA ILE A 103 -41.09 10.40 -5.73
C ILE A 103 -39.79 9.78 -6.24
N LEU A 104 -39.36 8.67 -5.63
CA LEU A 104 -38.16 7.93 -6.02
C LEU A 104 -38.44 6.88 -7.10
N GLN A 105 -39.70 6.68 -7.52
CA GLN A 105 -40.08 5.64 -8.48
C GLN A 105 -39.33 5.80 -9.81
N THR A 106 -39.24 7.01 -10.36
CA THR A 106 -38.51 7.24 -11.62
C THR A 106 -37.03 6.84 -11.48
N PHE A 107 -36.40 7.19 -10.35
CA PHE A 107 -35.01 6.82 -10.09
C PHE A 107 -34.83 5.30 -9.91
N LEU A 108 -35.73 4.66 -9.14
CA LEU A 108 -35.70 3.22 -8.90
C LEU A 108 -35.95 2.45 -10.19
N VAL A 109 -36.92 2.84 -11.00
CA VAL A 109 -37.23 2.21 -12.29
C VAL A 109 -36.02 2.32 -13.22
N SER A 110 -35.43 3.50 -13.40
CA SER A 110 -34.23 3.66 -14.24
C SER A 110 -33.06 2.82 -13.72
N SER A 111 -32.86 2.75 -12.40
CA SER A 111 -31.83 1.92 -11.78
C SER A 111 -32.09 0.42 -11.97
N SER A 112 -33.35 -0.03 -11.83
CA SER A 112 -33.75 -1.41 -12.06
C SER A 112 -33.60 -1.81 -13.52
N ILE A 113 -33.95 -0.94 -14.47
CA ILE A 113 -33.71 -1.18 -15.90
C ILE A 113 -32.21 -1.29 -16.17
N TYR A 114 -31.39 -0.41 -15.61
CA TYR A 114 -29.93 -0.51 -15.73
C TYR A 114 -29.40 -1.84 -15.19
N ILE A 115 -29.85 -2.27 -14.00
CA ILE A 115 -29.46 -3.56 -13.41
C ILE A 115 -29.93 -4.72 -14.30
N ALA A 116 -31.15 -4.66 -14.83
CA ALA A 116 -31.70 -5.69 -15.71
C ALA A 116 -30.93 -5.79 -17.03
N VAL A 117 -30.69 -4.67 -17.70
CA VAL A 117 -29.87 -4.60 -18.93
C VAL A 117 -28.45 -5.07 -18.65
N GLY A 118 -27.85 -4.65 -17.53
CA GLY A 118 -26.54 -5.11 -17.11
C GLY A 118 -26.48 -6.62 -16.90
N LEU A 119 -27.47 -7.19 -16.21
CA LEU A 119 -27.58 -8.63 -15.97
C LEU A 119 -27.74 -9.41 -17.29
N VAL A 120 -28.61 -8.94 -18.18
CA VAL A 120 -28.80 -9.55 -19.51
C VAL A 120 -27.52 -9.48 -20.33
N THR A 121 -26.82 -8.34 -20.31
CA THR A 121 -25.57 -8.12 -21.04
C THR A 121 -24.45 -9.01 -20.51
N ILE A 122 -24.32 -9.14 -19.18
CA ILE A 122 -23.33 -10.03 -18.53
C ILE A 122 -23.63 -11.49 -18.87
N VAL A 123 -24.90 -11.89 -18.93
CA VAL A 123 -25.25 -13.30 -19.23
C VAL A 123 -25.12 -13.63 -20.73
N LEU A 124 -25.54 -12.74 -21.62
CA LEU A 124 -25.67 -13.04 -23.06
C LEU A 124 -24.53 -12.50 -23.93
N ILE A 125 -23.96 -11.34 -23.60
CA ILE A 125 -22.99 -10.65 -24.47
C ILE A 125 -21.55 -10.94 -24.03
N PHE A 126 -21.26 -10.80 -22.72
CA PHE A 126 -19.92 -11.05 -22.16
C PHE A 126 -20.00 -11.94 -20.90
N PRO A 127 -20.20 -13.27 -21.06
CA PRO A 127 -20.31 -14.20 -19.94
C PRO A 127 -18.93 -14.48 -19.30
N GLU A 128 -18.36 -13.45 -18.66
CA GLU A 128 -17.16 -13.55 -17.85
C GLU A 128 -17.54 -13.83 -16.39
N THR A 129 -17.12 -14.99 -15.89
CA THR A 129 -17.30 -15.36 -14.49
C THR A 129 -16.15 -14.82 -13.65
N LEU A 130 -16.41 -14.54 -12.38
CA LEU A 130 -15.41 -14.11 -11.40
C LEU A 130 -14.28 -15.15 -11.26
N SER A 131 -14.59 -16.44 -11.45
CA SER A 131 -13.63 -17.54 -11.52
C SER A 131 -12.67 -17.42 -12.71
N HIS A 132 -13.13 -16.89 -13.85
CA HIS A 132 -12.31 -16.69 -15.06
C HIS A 132 -11.33 -15.53 -14.87
N GLU A 133 -11.85 -14.39 -14.42
CA GLU A 133 -11.06 -13.20 -14.09
C GLU A 133 -10.04 -13.47 -12.97
N TRP A 134 -10.41 -14.30 -11.99
CA TRP A 134 -9.49 -14.71 -10.92
C TRP A 134 -8.32 -15.53 -11.46
N LEU A 135 -8.58 -16.50 -12.35
CA LEU A 135 -7.54 -17.34 -12.96
C LEU A 135 -6.63 -16.54 -13.90
N GLU A 136 -7.17 -15.56 -14.62
CA GLU A 136 -6.34 -14.66 -15.43
C GLU A 136 -5.45 -13.79 -14.53
N SER A 137 -6.01 -13.20 -13.48
CA SER A 137 -5.23 -12.45 -12.49
C SER A 137 -4.14 -13.30 -11.85
N TYR A 138 -4.43 -14.57 -11.53
CA TYR A 138 -3.48 -15.54 -11.00
C TYR A 138 -2.33 -15.79 -11.99
N ALA A 139 -2.64 -16.00 -13.27
CA ALA A 139 -1.62 -16.18 -14.32
C ALA A 139 -0.77 -14.92 -14.51
N SER A 140 -1.37 -13.73 -14.45
CA SER A 140 -0.62 -12.46 -14.50
C SER A 140 0.36 -12.31 -13.33
N VAL A 141 0.00 -12.78 -12.13
CA VAL A 141 0.93 -12.79 -10.99
C VAL A 141 2.11 -13.73 -11.24
N LEU A 142 1.87 -14.91 -11.80
CA LEU A 142 2.96 -15.82 -12.19
C LEU A 142 3.91 -15.18 -13.21
N ASP A 143 3.40 -14.43 -14.18
CA ASP A 143 4.23 -13.72 -15.16
C ASP A 143 5.05 -12.59 -14.54
N LEU A 144 4.51 -11.89 -13.53
CA LEU A 144 5.28 -10.90 -12.76
C LEU A 144 6.41 -11.57 -11.95
N VAL A 145 6.15 -12.73 -11.35
CA VAL A 145 7.20 -13.50 -10.65
C VAL A 145 8.26 -13.99 -11.64
N LYS A 146 7.86 -14.44 -12.84
CA LYS A 146 8.78 -14.78 -13.93
C LYS A 146 9.64 -13.57 -14.32
N SER A 147 9.03 -12.40 -14.48
CA SER A 147 9.72 -11.15 -14.81
C SER A 147 10.75 -10.79 -13.73
N LEU A 148 10.45 -11.04 -12.45
CA LEU A 148 11.39 -10.84 -11.35
C LEU A 148 12.60 -11.80 -11.42
N VAL A 149 12.38 -13.06 -11.81
CA VAL A 149 13.45 -14.05 -12.03
C VAL A 149 14.30 -13.69 -13.24
N ASP A 150 13.68 -13.27 -14.36
CA ASP A 150 14.38 -12.86 -15.58
C ASP A 150 15.24 -11.61 -15.33
N LEU A 151 14.78 -10.68 -14.48
CA LEU A 151 15.55 -9.50 -14.09
C LEU A 151 16.83 -9.83 -13.30
N GLN A 152 16.93 -11.00 -12.66
CA GLN A 152 18.16 -11.42 -11.99
C GLN A 152 19.33 -11.56 -12.97
N GLU A 153 19.05 -11.84 -14.24
CA GLU A 153 20.09 -11.84 -15.29
C GLU A 153 20.68 -10.44 -15.46
N LYS A 154 19.83 -9.42 -15.55
CA LYS A 154 20.26 -8.01 -15.67
C LYS A 154 21.01 -7.54 -14.43
N VAL A 155 20.53 -7.89 -13.23
CA VAL A 155 21.21 -7.52 -11.97
C VAL A 155 22.66 -8.02 -11.91
N LEU A 156 22.94 -9.19 -12.50
CA LEU A 156 24.29 -9.77 -12.51
C LEU A 156 25.17 -9.26 -13.65
N THR A 157 24.60 -8.63 -14.68
CA THR A 157 25.35 -8.12 -15.85
C THR A 157 25.46 -6.60 -15.92
N ASP A 158 24.52 -5.87 -15.31
CA ASP A 158 24.45 -4.41 -15.35
C ASP A 158 25.65 -3.77 -14.63
N SER A 159 26.07 -2.59 -15.11
CA SER A 159 27.16 -1.84 -14.49
C SER A 159 26.74 -1.23 -13.14
N PRO A 160 27.69 -0.95 -12.22
CA PRO A 160 27.39 -0.35 -10.91
C PRO A 160 26.56 0.95 -10.98
N GLU A 161 26.75 1.77 -12.02
CA GLU A 161 26.01 3.02 -12.24
C GLU A 161 24.53 2.81 -12.60
N GLN A 162 24.21 1.69 -13.27
CA GLN A 162 22.83 1.33 -13.64
C GLN A 162 22.07 0.65 -12.49
N LEU A 163 22.81 0.16 -11.49
CA LEU A 163 22.32 -0.41 -10.23
C LEU A 163 22.26 0.63 -9.09
N ASP A 164 22.74 1.85 -9.34
CA ASP A 164 22.72 2.94 -8.38
C ASP A 164 21.28 3.41 -8.12
N MET A 165 20.96 3.62 -6.84
CA MET A 165 19.70 4.17 -6.35
C MET A 165 19.41 5.58 -6.85
N GLU A 166 20.43 6.26 -7.36
CA GLU A 166 20.36 7.64 -7.83
C GLU A 166 19.94 7.78 -9.30
N THR A 167 20.01 6.70 -10.09
CA THR A 167 19.66 6.69 -11.52
C THR A 167 18.15 6.46 -11.71
N GLU A 168 17.44 7.41 -12.35
CA GLU A 168 16.01 7.25 -12.69
C GLU A 168 15.80 6.05 -13.64
N GLY A 169 14.90 5.14 -13.28
CA GLY A 169 14.61 3.93 -14.06
C GLY A 169 15.62 2.80 -13.91
N ASN A 170 16.47 2.83 -12.87
CA ASN A 170 17.40 1.77 -12.51
C ASN A 170 16.72 0.39 -12.34
N THR A 171 17.53 -0.66 -12.36
CA THR A 171 17.04 -2.04 -12.26
C THR A 171 16.33 -2.31 -10.93
N LEU A 172 16.70 -1.63 -9.82
CA LEU A 172 16.04 -1.80 -8.53
C LEU A 172 14.61 -1.21 -8.51
N SER A 173 14.38 -0.02 -9.06
CA SER A 173 13.04 0.59 -9.14
C SER A 173 12.08 -0.26 -9.98
N LYS A 174 12.58 -0.95 -11.01
CA LYS A 174 11.81 -1.92 -11.79
C LYS A 174 11.43 -3.15 -10.94
N ILE A 175 12.37 -3.66 -10.15
CA ILE A 175 12.12 -4.77 -9.22
C ILE A 175 11.05 -4.37 -8.19
N ASP A 176 11.19 -3.19 -7.58
CA ASP A 176 10.22 -2.67 -6.61
C ASP A 176 8.84 -2.48 -7.24
N GLY A 177 8.77 -1.95 -8.48
CA GLY A 177 7.53 -1.82 -9.24
C GLY A 177 6.83 -3.15 -9.52
N ILE A 178 7.59 -4.20 -9.88
CA ILE A 178 7.04 -5.55 -10.07
C ILE A 178 6.55 -6.14 -8.75
N GLN A 179 7.28 -5.92 -7.66
CA GLN A 179 6.86 -6.40 -6.33
C GLN A 179 5.60 -5.70 -5.83
N ASP A 180 5.52 -4.38 -5.96
CA ASP A 180 4.33 -3.61 -5.60
C ASP A 180 3.15 -4.00 -6.51
N GLY A 181 3.38 -4.21 -7.82
CA GLY A 181 2.36 -4.68 -8.77
C GLY A 181 1.83 -6.08 -8.47
N SER A 182 2.72 -7.03 -8.14
CA SER A 182 2.32 -8.39 -7.78
C SER A 182 1.52 -8.43 -6.48
N LEU A 183 1.90 -7.64 -5.47
CA LEU A 183 1.13 -7.50 -4.24
C LEU A 183 -0.25 -6.88 -4.50
N ALA A 184 -0.34 -5.85 -5.35
CA ALA A 184 -1.60 -5.20 -5.70
C ALA A 184 -2.57 -6.18 -6.41
N LEU A 185 -2.08 -6.97 -7.36
CA LEU A 185 -2.90 -8.00 -8.03
C LEU A 185 -3.38 -9.07 -7.04
N VAL A 186 -2.51 -9.52 -6.14
CA VAL A 186 -2.87 -10.48 -5.09
C VAL A 186 -3.96 -9.95 -4.20
N GLN A 187 -3.85 -8.70 -3.74
CA GLN A 187 -4.90 -8.06 -2.94
C GLN A 187 -6.21 -7.94 -3.74
N ALA A 188 -6.12 -7.57 -5.01
CA ALA A 188 -7.28 -7.43 -5.88
C ALA A 188 -8.05 -8.75 -6.06
N PHE A 189 -7.38 -9.86 -6.39
CA PHE A 189 -8.08 -11.14 -6.54
C PHE A 189 -8.42 -11.79 -5.18
N THR A 190 -7.64 -11.56 -4.12
CA THR A 190 -7.97 -12.01 -2.75
C THR A 190 -9.28 -11.39 -2.28
N ALA A 191 -9.50 -10.10 -2.57
CA ALA A 191 -10.76 -9.44 -2.25
C ALA A 191 -11.96 -10.07 -2.97
N LYS A 192 -11.72 -10.64 -4.16
CA LYS A 192 -12.69 -11.40 -4.96
C LYS A 192 -12.86 -12.85 -4.47
N SER A 193 -11.85 -13.46 -3.83
CA SER A 193 -11.88 -14.85 -3.37
C SER A 193 -13.14 -15.27 -2.59
N PRO A 194 -13.65 -14.51 -1.58
CA PRO A 194 -14.89 -14.91 -0.88
C PRO A 194 -16.13 -14.89 -1.78
N MET A 195 -16.11 -14.11 -2.87
CA MET A 195 -17.21 -13.99 -3.82
C MET A 195 -17.24 -15.12 -4.85
N LEU A 196 -16.16 -15.91 -5.01
CA LEU A 196 -16.09 -17.04 -5.95
C LEU A 196 -17.20 -18.08 -5.71
N ASN A 197 -17.60 -18.30 -4.46
CA ASN A 197 -18.63 -19.28 -4.11
C ASN A 197 -20.07 -18.80 -4.36
N LEU A 198 -20.24 -17.59 -4.93
CA LEU A 198 -21.54 -16.93 -5.09
C LEU A 198 -22.09 -17.00 -6.50
N GLU A 199 -21.28 -17.42 -7.47
CA GLU A 199 -21.66 -17.52 -8.87
C GLU A 199 -21.80 -18.96 -9.34
N PHE A 200 -22.51 -19.14 -10.45
CA PHE A 200 -22.39 -20.34 -11.26
C PHE A 200 -21.15 -20.21 -12.12
N SER A 201 -20.23 -21.16 -12.02
CA SER A 201 -19.04 -21.21 -12.88
C SER A 201 -19.06 -22.48 -13.73
N TYR A 202 -18.73 -22.33 -15.00
CA TYR A 202 -18.55 -23.48 -15.89
C TYR A 202 -17.06 -23.63 -16.12
N GLY A 203 -16.48 -24.81 -15.96
CA GLY A 203 -15.04 -24.96 -16.13
C GLY A 203 -14.50 -26.23 -15.51
N ARG A 204 -13.20 -26.42 -15.65
CA ARG A 204 -12.49 -27.60 -15.13
C ARG A 204 -12.41 -27.59 -13.61
N TRP A 205 -12.21 -26.42 -13.01
CA TRP A 205 -11.96 -26.24 -11.57
C TRP A 205 -13.15 -25.59 -10.86
N SER A 206 -13.40 -26.02 -9.63
CA SER A 206 -14.43 -25.40 -8.77
C SER A 206 -13.90 -24.18 -8.04
N ALA A 207 -14.80 -23.37 -7.48
CA ALA A 207 -14.42 -22.23 -6.63
C ALA A 207 -13.56 -22.65 -5.42
N ALA A 208 -13.78 -23.84 -4.84
CA ALA A 208 -12.96 -24.35 -3.75
C ALA A 208 -11.57 -24.77 -4.21
N ASP A 209 -11.48 -25.42 -5.38
CA ASP A 209 -10.20 -25.81 -6.00
C ASP A 209 -9.35 -24.55 -6.30
N ILE A 210 -9.99 -23.49 -6.81
CA ILE A 210 -9.35 -22.19 -7.11
C ILE A 210 -8.86 -21.53 -5.81
N GLN A 211 -9.68 -21.51 -4.75
CA GLN A 211 -9.28 -20.95 -3.44
C GLN A 211 -8.09 -21.69 -2.82
N ALA A 212 -7.96 -23.00 -3.06
CA ALA A 212 -6.83 -23.79 -2.57
C ALA A 212 -5.48 -23.35 -3.17
N LEU A 213 -5.47 -22.77 -4.37
CA LEU A 213 -4.26 -22.26 -5.05
C LEU A 213 -3.74 -20.94 -4.46
N GLU A 214 -4.54 -20.23 -3.66
CA GLU A 214 -4.18 -18.92 -3.12
C GLU A 214 -3.01 -18.97 -2.12
N LEU A 215 -3.05 -19.92 -1.18
CA LEU A 215 -2.03 -20.05 -0.13
C LEU A 215 -0.64 -20.45 -0.69
N PRO A 216 -0.53 -21.44 -1.59
CA PRO A 216 0.73 -21.78 -2.26
C PRO A 216 1.30 -20.64 -3.10
N LEU A 217 0.46 -19.90 -3.85
CA LEU A 217 0.91 -18.73 -4.61
C LEU A 217 1.48 -17.65 -3.68
N ARG A 218 0.82 -17.38 -2.54
CA ARG A 218 1.37 -16.46 -1.53
C ARG A 218 2.71 -16.94 -0.99
N ALA A 219 2.87 -18.24 -0.74
CA ALA A 219 4.16 -18.79 -0.32
C ALA A 219 5.24 -18.54 -1.38
N LEU A 220 4.95 -18.80 -2.65
CA LEU A 220 5.86 -18.49 -3.76
C LEU A 220 6.25 -17.01 -3.80
N LEU A 221 5.28 -16.10 -3.70
CA LEU A 221 5.53 -14.65 -3.70
C LEU A 221 6.41 -14.21 -2.53
N THR A 222 6.17 -14.75 -1.33
CA THR A 222 7.02 -14.44 -0.18
C THR A 222 8.47 -14.88 -0.40
N ARG A 223 8.70 -16.06 -1.00
CA ARG A 223 10.06 -16.54 -1.30
C ARG A 223 10.70 -15.77 -2.45
N ALA A 224 9.94 -15.48 -3.51
CA ALA A 224 10.42 -14.70 -4.65
C ALA A 224 10.82 -13.27 -4.25
N ARG A 225 10.13 -12.67 -3.26
CA ARG A 225 10.52 -11.36 -2.70
C ARG A 225 11.93 -11.35 -2.13
N GLY A 226 12.42 -12.48 -1.62
CA GLY A 226 13.80 -12.62 -1.14
C GLY A 226 14.86 -12.32 -2.21
N LEU A 227 14.55 -12.56 -3.49
CA LEU A 227 15.48 -12.29 -4.60
C LEU A 227 15.86 -10.80 -4.73
N SER A 228 14.97 -9.86 -4.36
CA SER A 228 15.33 -8.44 -4.37
C SER A 228 16.28 -8.03 -3.24
N SER A 229 16.34 -8.83 -2.17
CA SER A 229 17.25 -8.57 -1.06
C SER A 229 18.70 -8.63 -1.52
N PHE A 230 19.03 -9.55 -2.43
CA PHE A 230 20.35 -9.59 -3.06
C PHE A 230 20.68 -8.28 -3.79
N THR A 231 19.79 -7.81 -4.67
CA THR A 231 20.01 -6.58 -5.44
C THR A 231 20.24 -5.37 -4.53
N ALA A 232 19.42 -5.23 -3.48
CA ALA A 232 19.55 -4.14 -2.52
C ALA A 232 20.88 -4.22 -1.72
N GLN A 233 21.31 -5.42 -1.31
CA GLN A 233 22.57 -5.63 -0.60
C GLN A 233 23.78 -5.40 -1.50
N TYR A 234 23.72 -5.88 -2.74
CA TYR A 234 24.76 -5.71 -3.74
C TYR A 234 24.95 -4.23 -4.09
N SER A 235 23.87 -3.51 -4.39
CA SER A 235 23.90 -2.06 -4.67
C SER A 235 24.48 -1.28 -3.48
N HIS A 236 23.99 -1.53 -2.25
CA HIS A 236 24.50 -0.87 -1.05
C HIS A 236 26.00 -1.15 -0.81
N HIS A 237 26.46 -2.37 -1.08
CA HIS A 237 27.87 -2.73 -0.96
C HIS A 237 28.75 -1.96 -1.94
N LEU A 238 28.30 -1.76 -3.19
CA LEU A 238 29.01 -0.99 -4.20
C LEU A 238 29.10 0.49 -3.84
N CYS A 239 27.98 1.10 -3.40
CA CYS A 239 27.96 2.52 -3.01
C CYS A 239 28.84 2.81 -1.79
N THR A 240 28.77 1.98 -0.74
CA THR A 240 29.58 2.17 0.47
C THR A 240 31.09 2.02 0.23
N ARG A 241 31.48 1.26 -0.80
CA ARG A 241 32.89 1.13 -1.19
C ARG A 241 33.44 2.38 -1.85
N ALA A 242 32.67 3.02 -2.74
CA ALA A 242 33.09 4.24 -3.44
C ALA A 242 33.47 5.38 -2.47
N ASP A 243 32.74 5.48 -1.36
CA ASP A 243 32.99 6.45 -0.29
C ASP A 243 34.19 6.14 0.62
N SER A 244 34.63 4.87 0.67
CA SER A 244 35.65 4.37 1.59
C SER A 244 37.07 4.34 1.01
N MET A 245 37.23 4.59 -0.29
CA MET A 245 38.55 4.74 -0.90
C MET A 245 39.15 6.11 -0.54
N PRO A 246 40.42 6.19 -0.09
CA PRO A 246 41.07 7.47 0.09
C PRO A 246 41.08 8.22 -1.25
N PRO A 247 40.77 9.53 -1.28
CA PRO A 247 40.91 10.30 -2.50
C PRO A 247 42.36 10.18 -2.97
N SER A 248 42.53 9.67 -4.18
CA SER A 248 43.82 9.57 -4.84
C SER A 248 44.49 10.95 -4.86
N SER A 249 45.54 11.10 -4.04
CA SER A 249 46.55 12.14 -4.07
C SER A 249 46.06 13.56 -4.41
N THR A 250 45.56 14.29 -3.42
CA THR A 250 45.95 15.70 -3.26
C THR A 250 45.96 16.03 -1.78
N ILE A 251 47.15 16.33 -1.26
CA ILE A 251 47.33 16.88 0.08
C ILE A 251 46.54 18.19 0.13
N SER A 252 45.47 18.23 0.89
CA SER A 252 44.89 19.49 1.36
C SER A 252 44.59 19.35 2.84
N ARG A 253 45.52 19.94 3.57
CA ARG A 253 45.58 20.17 5.01
C ARG A 253 44.19 20.43 5.59
N ALA A 254 43.74 19.53 6.45
CA ALA A 254 42.61 19.77 7.34
C ALA A 254 42.97 20.93 8.28
N THR A 255 42.29 22.07 8.13
CA THR A 255 42.20 23.07 9.19
C THR A 255 40.85 22.95 9.86
N THR A 256 40.92 22.50 11.11
CA THR A 256 39.95 22.77 12.17
C THR A 256 39.63 24.26 12.22
N HIS A 257 38.37 24.65 12.08
CA HIS A 257 37.83 25.83 12.78
C HIS A 257 36.33 25.69 13.01
N SER A 258 36.02 25.74 14.31
CA SER A 258 34.74 26.05 14.92
C SER A 258 34.23 27.44 14.51
N GLY A 259 32.90 27.57 14.37
CA GLY A 259 32.14 28.80 14.62
C GLY A 259 32.32 29.96 13.64
N GLU A 260 31.25 30.24 12.88
CA GLU A 260 30.61 31.57 12.72
C GLU A 260 29.89 31.66 11.37
N ARG A 261 28.58 31.91 11.44
CA ARG A 261 27.77 32.33 10.30
C ARG A 261 28.05 33.80 10.04
N SER A 262 28.58 34.12 8.86
CA SER A 262 28.47 35.45 8.28
C SER A 262 27.79 35.35 6.92
N GLU A 263 26.63 36.00 6.84
CA GLU A 263 25.93 36.30 5.60
C GLU A 263 26.78 37.26 4.77
N SER A 264 26.94 36.97 3.48
CA SER A 264 27.22 37.99 2.49
C SER A 264 26.35 37.72 1.26
N GLN A 265 25.35 38.57 1.10
CA GLN A 265 24.64 38.80 -0.15
C GLN A 265 25.67 39.23 -1.21
N ASP A 266 25.68 38.55 -2.36
CA ASP A 266 25.68 39.29 -3.61
C ASP A 266 25.01 38.46 -4.71
N GLY A 267 24.13 39.13 -5.46
CA GLY A 267 23.19 38.50 -6.37
C GLY A 267 23.66 38.53 -7.81
N THR A 268 23.51 37.40 -8.50
CA THR A 268 23.18 37.41 -9.92
C THR A 268 22.21 36.27 -10.22
N GLN A 269 21.08 36.65 -10.80
CA GLN A 269 19.99 35.78 -11.20
C GLN A 269 20.42 34.82 -12.30
N THR A 270 20.39 33.51 -12.01
CA THR A 270 20.04 32.49 -13.01
C THR A 270 19.00 31.56 -12.40
N SER A 271 17.92 31.39 -13.16
CA SER A 271 16.70 30.71 -12.75
C SER A 271 16.86 29.19 -12.75
N LYS A 272 16.46 28.59 -11.61
CA LYS A 272 15.63 27.38 -11.52
C LYS A 272 16.12 26.12 -12.24
N GLU A 273 16.99 25.39 -11.55
CA GLU A 273 16.78 23.96 -11.31
C GLU A 273 17.28 23.66 -9.89
N ALA A 274 16.38 23.72 -8.92
CA ALA A 274 16.66 23.25 -7.58
C ALA A 274 16.75 21.72 -7.64
N LYS A 275 17.93 21.19 -7.99
CA LYS A 275 18.28 19.79 -7.78
C LYS A 275 17.98 19.46 -6.32
N ARG A 276 16.93 18.65 -6.12
CA ARG A 276 16.43 18.14 -4.85
C ARG A 276 17.62 17.56 -4.07
N LYS A 277 18.10 18.25 -3.03
CA LYS A 277 19.13 17.72 -2.10
C LYS A 277 18.51 16.55 -1.33
N LYS A 278 18.62 15.34 -1.89
CA LYS A 278 18.11 14.09 -1.30
C LYS A 278 18.88 13.79 0.00
N ILE A 279 18.17 13.40 1.06
CA ILE A 279 18.74 13.19 2.40
C ILE A 279 19.69 11.99 2.41
N THR A 280 20.97 12.23 2.63
CA THR A 280 21.98 11.20 2.94
C THR A 280 21.93 10.87 4.43
N LEU A 281 21.20 9.80 4.78
CA LEU A 281 21.22 9.26 6.14
C LEU A 281 22.49 8.43 6.31
N ARG A 282 23.51 8.99 6.97
CA ARG A 282 24.66 8.21 7.43
C ARG A 282 24.47 7.94 8.92
N VAL A 283 24.23 6.69 9.27
CA VAL A 283 24.44 6.22 10.64
C VAL A 283 25.91 6.47 10.94
N GLN A 284 26.22 7.33 11.91
CA GLN A 284 27.60 7.54 12.31
C GLN A 284 28.11 6.23 12.89
N ASP A 285 29.07 5.62 12.19
CA ASP A 285 29.76 4.45 12.70
C ASP A 285 30.60 4.85 13.92
N THR A 286 30.46 4.12 15.01
CA THR A 286 31.33 4.23 16.17
C THR A 286 32.79 3.97 15.75
N HIS A 287 33.77 4.57 16.43
CA HIS A 287 35.20 4.31 16.17
C HIS A 287 35.56 2.82 16.12
N ARG A 288 34.88 2.00 16.95
CA ARG A 288 35.00 0.54 16.93
C ARG A 288 34.57 -0.07 15.60
N LEU A 289 33.40 0.30 15.09
CA LEU A 289 32.88 -0.21 13.82
C LEU A 289 33.70 0.28 12.63
N LEU A 290 34.19 1.52 12.65
CA LEU A 290 35.10 2.03 11.63
C LEU A 290 36.39 1.21 11.57
N HIS A 291 36.96 0.86 12.73
CA HIS A 291 38.14 0.00 12.79
C HIS A 291 37.86 -1.41 12.26
N VAL A 292 36.74 -2.02 12.65
CA VAL A 292 36.33 -3.35 12.17
C VAL A 292 36.08 -3.34 10.65
N ARG A 293 35.33 -2.35 10.14
CA ARG A 293 35.06 -2.21 8.70
C ARG A 293 36.34 -1.95 7.91
N GLY A 294 37.19 -1.04 8.38
CA GLY A 294 38.47 -0.74 7.73
C GLY A 294 39.37 -1.98 7.64
N HIS A 295 39.43 -2.78 8.71
CA HIS A 295 40.17 -4.05 8.71
C HIS A 295 39.56 -5.07 7.74
N VAL A 296 38.24 -5.25 7.75
CA VAL A 296 37.54 -6.16 6.82
C VAL A 296 37.75 -5.74 5.36
N THR A 297 37.67 -4.44 5.05
CA THR A 297 37.92 -3.92 3.70
C THR A 297 39.39 -4.10 3.30
N ALA A 298 40.33 -3.91 4.22
CA ALA A 298 41.75 -4.19 3.96
C ALA A 298 42.00 -5.68 3.66
N LEU A 299 41.31 -6.59 4.35
CA LEU A 299 41.37 -8.02 4.07
C LEU A 299 40.83 -8.36 2.68
N GLU A 300 39.67 -7.80 2.30
CA GLU A 300 39.07 -7.98 0.96
C GLU A 300 40.02 -7.56 -0.16
N VAL A 301 40.77 -6.46 0.04
CA VAL A 301 41.79 -5.98 -0.91
C VAL A 301 43.00 -6.91 -0.91
N SER A 302 43.53 -7.28 0.25
CA SER A 302 44.73 -8.13 0.34
C SER A 302 44.50 -9.54 -0.23
N GLN A 303 43.29 -10.09 -0.09
CA GLN A 303 42.94 -11.44 -0.51
C GLN A 303 42.40 -11.49 -1.95
N HIS A 304 42.29 -10.36 -2.66
CA HIS A 304 41.70 -10.27 -4.01
C HIS A 304 40.30 -10.88 -4.08
N MET A 305 39.52 -10.75 -2.99
CA MET A 305 38.16 -11.29 -2.89
C MET A 305 37.16 -10.15 -2.94
N HIS A 306 37.01 -9.54 -4.11
CA HIS A 306 35.98 -8.54 -4.32
C HIS A 306 34.68 -9.19 -4.79
N ILE A 307 33.57 -8.60 -4.36
CA ILE A 307 32.25 -9.05 -4.81
C ILE A 307 32.14 -9.02 -6.34
N THR A 308 32.75 -8.04 -7.00
CA THR A 308 32.83 -7.91 -8.46
C THR A 308 33.48 -9.11 -9.14
N ASP A 309 34.41 -9.76 -8.47
CA ASP A 309 35.14 -10.92 -9.00
C ASP A 309 34.35 -12.21 -8.80
N MET A 310 33.47 -12.24 -7.79
CA MET A 310 32.57 -13.37 -7.52
C MET A 310 31.32 -13.37 -8.42
N ILE A 311 30.85 -12.20 -8.89
CA ILE A 311 29.62 -12.09 -9.70
C ILE A 311 29.66 -12.94 -10.98
N PRO A 312 30.73 -12.98 -11.79
CA PRO A 312 30.81 -13.86 -12.95
C PRO A 312 30.69 -15.35 -12.62
N ILE A 313 31.26 -15.76 -11.48
CA ILE A 313 31.17 -17.14 -10.97
C ILE A 313 29.71 -17.44 -10.58
N VAL A 314 29.07 -16.54 -9.83
CA VAL A 314 27.65 -16.65 -9.46
C VAL A 314 26.75 -16.67 -10.70
N TYR A 315 27.04 -15.85 -11.70
CA TYR A 315 26.29 -15.77 -12.96
C TYR A 315 26.29 -17.11 -13.70
N SER A 316 27.48 -17.69 -13.90
CA SER A 316 27.66 -18.97 -14.59
C SER A 316 27.08 -20.15 -13.79
N ALA A 317 27.34 -20.21 -12.48
CA ALA A 317 26.87 -21.27 -11.59
C ALA A 317 25.33 -21.33 -11.47
N THR A 318 24.66 -20.17 -11.49
CA THR A 318 23.19 -20.10 -11.34
C THR A 318 22.41 -20.12 -12.66
N ALA A 319 23.09 -20.02 -13.81
CA ALA A 319 22.44 -19.81 -15.12
C ALA A 319 21.41 -20.89 -15.48
N ASN A 320 21.75 -22.17 -15.29
CA ASN A 320 20.83 -23.28 -15.60
C ASN A 320 19.58 -23.26 -14.70
N LEU A 321 19.76 -23.01 -13.40
CA LEU A 321 18.66 -22.95 -12.44
C LEU A 321 17.73 -21.77 -12.72
N ARG A 322 18.28 -20.58 -13.02
CA ARG A 322 17.49 -19.38 -13.38
C ARG A 322 16.64 -19.61 -14.64
N LYS A 323 17.24 -20.18 -15.70
CA LYS A 323 16.54 -20.49 -16.96
C LYS A 323 15.44 -21.53 -16.77
N SER A 324 15.73 -22.58 -16.01
CA SER A 324 14.75 -23.64 -15.72
C SER A 324 13.58 -23.13 -14.87
N LEU A 325 13.87 -22.26 -13.89
CA LEU A 325 12.85 -21.62 -13.05
C LEU A 325 11.94 -20.69 -13.87
N SER A 326 12.51 -19.85 -14.74
CA SER A 326 11.74 -18.98 -15.64
C SER A 326 10.81 -19.78 -16.55
N LYS A 327 11.32 -20.86 -17.17
CA LYS A 327 10.54 -21.77 -18.02
C LYS A 327 9.43 -22.49 -17.24
N ALA A 328 9.67 -22.86 -15.98
CA ALA A 328 8.67 -23.48 -15.12
C ALA A 328 7.52 -22.52 -14.78
N LEU A 329 7.84 -21.26 -14.44
CA LEU A 329 6.84 -20.21 -14.19
C LEU A 329 6.00 -19.91 -15.45
N GLU A 330 6.64 -19.85 -16.62
CA GLU A 330 5.96 -19.69 -17.92
C GLU A 330 5.03 -20.87 -18.23
N SER A 331 5.48 -22.10 -17.96
CA SER A 331 4.68 -23.30 -18.18
C SER A 331 3.47 -23.34 -17.24
N MET A 332 3.60 -22.87 -16.00
CA MET A 332 2.46 -22.73 -15.08
C MET A 332 1.48 -21.67 -15.54
N SER A 333 1.93 -20.48 -15.94
CA SER A 333 1.03 -19.42 -16.39
C SER A 333 0.31 -19.83 -17.68
N ALA A 334 1.00 -20.49 -18.61
CA ALA A 334 0.41 -21.09 -19.80
C ALA A 334 -0.61 -22.20 -19.47
N ALA A 335 -0.32 -23.08 -18.52
CA ALA A 335 -1.25 -24.15 -18.11
C ALA A 335 -2.53 -23.58 -17.48
N VAL A 336 -2.42 -22.58 -16.59
CA VAL A 336 -3.58 -21.91 -15.98
C VAL A 336 -4.42 -21.21 -17.06
N ARG A 337 -3.78 -20.48 -17.98
CA ARG A 337 -4.47 -19.82 -19.10
C ARG A 337 -5.13 -20.80 -20.05
N ASP A 338 -4.52 -21.96 -20.33
CA ASP A 338 -5.14 -22.99 -21.17
C ASP A 338 -6.39 -23.55 -20.49
N VAL A 339 -6.33 -23.84 -19.18
CA VAL A 339 -7.51 -24.26 -18.41
C VAL A 339 -8.60 -23.19 -18.45
N ASN A 340 -8.23 -21.92 -18.29
CA ASN A 340 -9.17 -20.80 -18.30
C ASN A 340 -9.82 -20.60 -19.68
N GLY A 341 -9.01 -20.58 -20.74
CA GLY A 341 -9.44 -20.34 -22.13
C GLY A 341 -10.17 -21.52 -22.78
N ARG A 342 -10.05 -22.74 -22.24
CA ARG A 342 -10.77 -23.93 -22.73
C ARG A 342 -12.07 -24.23 -22.01
N ARG A 343 -12.65 -23.26 -21.31
CA ARG A 343 -13.93 -23.39 -20.59
C ARG A 343 -15.02 -24.16 -21.37
N TYR A 344 -15.23 -23.81 -22.64
CA TYR A 344 -16.22 -24.45 -23.53
C TYR A 344 -15.63 -25.44 -24.55
N LYS A 345 -14.30 -25.68 -24.52
CA LYS A 345 -13.59 -26.55 -25.47
C LYS A 345 -13.21 -27.87 -24.79
N SER A 346 -12.84 -28.87 -25.58
CA SER A 346 -12.29 -30.13 -25.05
C SER A 346 -10.94 -29.89 -24.36
N VAL A 347 -10.71 -30.62 -23.27
CA VAL A 347 -9.47 -30.58 -22.49
C VAL A 347 -8.34 -31.23 -23.30
N LYS A 348 -7.19 -30.55 -23.39
CA LYS A 348 -5.97 -31.09 -23.99
C LYS A 348 -5.01 -31.63 -22.92
N GLN A 349 -4.21 -32.61 -23.30
CA GLN A 349 -3.19 -33.21 -22.43
C GLN A 349 -1.82 -32.51 -22.57
N GLU A 350 -1.53 -31.91 -23.73
CA GLU A 350 -0.26 -31.22 -24.04
C GLU A 350 0.20 -30.22 -22.96
N PRO A 351 -0.64 -29.32 -22.40
CA PRO A 351 -0.20 -28.40 -21.34
C PRO A 351 0.18 -29.11 -20.03
N LEU A 352 -0.46 -30.23 -19.72
CA LEU A 352 -0.11 -31.05 -18.54
C LEU A 352 1.24 -31.73 -18.75
N ASP A 353 1.50 -32.26 -19.95
CA ASP A 353 2.76 -32.91 -20.28
C ASP A 353 3.92 -31.90 -20.29
N ASN A 354 3.69 -30.69 -20.84
CA ASN A 354 4.66 -29.58 -20.78
C ASN A 354 4.95 -29.17 -19.33
N LEU A 355 3.93 -29.07 -18.48
CA LEU A 355 4.08 -28.73 -17.07
C LEU A 355 4.88 -29.80 -16.30
N ARG A 356 4.64 -31.09 -16.57
CA ARG A 356 5.41 -32.21 -16.00
C ARG A 356 6.86 -32.17 -16.45
N SER A 357 7.12 -31.97 -17.74
CA SER A 357 8.48 -31.89 -18.29
C SER A 357 9.24 -30.71 -17.67
N ALA A 358 8.62 -29.53 -17.59
CA ALA A 358 9.22 -28.36 -16.96
C ALA A 358 9.50 -28.58 -15.46
N ARG A 359 8.62 -29.30 -14.74
CA ARG A 359 8.83 -29.65 -13.33
C ARG A 359 10.07 -30.53 -13.16
N GLU A 360 10.19 -31.60 -13.95
CA GLU A 360 11.35 -32.49 -13.84
C GLU A 360 12.64 -31.77 -14.20
N THR A 361 12.64 -30.95 -15.27
CA THR A 361 13.81 -30.13 -15.63
C THR A 361 14.21 -29.19 -14.48
N LEU A 362 13.26 -28.53 -13.83
CA LEU A 362 13.54 -27.66 -12.69
C LEU A 362 14.06 -28.46 -11.48
N ARG A 363 13.50 -29.64 -11.22
CA ARG A 363 13.91 -30.52 -10.11
C ARG A 363 15.33 -31.03 -10.30
N GLU A 364 15.67 -31.47 -11.51
CA GLU A 364 17.01 -31.90 -11.90
C GLU A 364 18.01 -30.75 -11.83
N ALA A 365 17.65 -29.57 -12.35
CA ALA A 365 18.51 -28.38 -12.29
C ALA A 365 18.77 -27.96 -10.83
N LEU A 366 17.75 -28.02 -9.96
CA LEU A 366 17.89 -27.74 -8.53
C LEU A 366 18.79 -28.77 -7.84
N ALA A 367 18.62 -30.06 -8.12
CA ALA A 367 19.46 -31.12 -7.56
C ALA A 367 20.93 -30.95 -7.98
N THR A 368 21.16 -30.74 -9.27
CA THR A 368 22.50 -30.51 -9.85
C THR A 368 23.18 -29.29 -9.23
N TYR A 369 22.42 -28.20 -9.06
CA TYR A 369 22.93 -26.98 -8.44
C TYR A 369 23.29 -27.18 -6.97
N LYS A 370 22.45 -27.88 -6.20
CA LYS A 370 22.71 -28.22 -4.79
C LYS A 370 23.95 -29.09 -4.62
N GLU A 371 24.22 -29.98 -5.56
CA GLU A 371 25.35 -30.93 -5.49
C GLU A 371 26.66 -30.32 -5.97
N SER A 372 26.67 -29.66 -7.13
CA SER A 372 27.91 -29.20 -7.80
C SER A 372 27.98 -27.68 -8.00
N GLY A 373 26.86 -27.06 -8.39
CA GLY A 373 26.82 -25.64 -8.76
C GLY A 373 27.22 -24.69 -7.62
N ARG A 374 26.83 -24.99 -6.38
CA ARG A 374 27.18 -24.17 -5.21
C ARG A 374 28.67 -24.22 -4.87
N ILE A 375 29.34 -25.35 -5.14
CA ILE A 375 30.75 -25.55 -4.78
C ILE A 375 31.62 -24.52 -5.50
N ALA A 376 31.31 -24.22 -6.76
CA ALA A 376 32.05 -23.23 -7.56
C ALA A 376 32.05 -21.82 -6.93
N ILE A 377 30.96 -21.42 -6.25
CA ILE A 377 30.85 -20.11 -5.59
C ILE A 377 31.70 -20.06 -4.31
N VAL A 378 31.79 -21.18 -3.60
CA VAL A 378 32.47 -21.27 -2.29
C VAL A 378 33.96 -21.61 -2.41
N GLN A 379 34.35 -22.33 -3.46
CA GLN A 379 35.70 -22.86 -3.66
C GLN A 379 36.82 -21.84 -3.40
N PRO A 380 36.78 -20.61 -3.94
CA PRO A 380 37.86 -19.63 -3.74
C PRO A 380 38.09 -19.28 -2.26
N LEU A 381 37.01 -19.27 -1.45
CA LEU A 381 37.09 -18.97 -0.03
C LEU A 381 37.38 -20.22 0.82
N ALA A 382 36.91 -21.40 0.39
CA ALA A 382 37.24 -22.66 1.06
C ALA A 382 38.75 -22.89 1.08
N ASP A 383 39.42 -22.67 -0.05
CA ASP A 383 40.88 -22.82 -0.17
C ASP A 383 41.62 -21.81 0.74
N ALA A 384 41.12 -20.57 0.85
CA ALA A 384 41.66 -19.55 1.74
C ALA A 384 41.49 -19.92 3.24
N VAL A 385 40.37 -20.56 3.60
CA VAL A 385 40.08 -20.99 4.98
C VAL A 385 40.92 -22.19 5.38
N ASP A 386 41.08 -23.16 4.47
CA ASP A 386 41.90 -24.34 4.70
C ASP A 386 43.40 -23.97 4.80
N GLY A 387 43.84 -22.94 4.07
CA GLY A 387 45.19 -22.37 4.19
C GLY A 387 45.52 -21.74 5.55
N VAL A 388 44.51 -21.37 6.35
CA VAL A 388 44.66 -20.77 7.68
C VAL A 388 44.48 -21.81 8.81
N SER A 389 44.24 -23.09 8.48
CA SER A 389 44.16 -24.23 9.40
C SER A 389 43.26 -23.96 10.63
N GLY A 390 42.11 -23.33 10.40
CA GLY A 390 41.10 -23.07 11.44
C GLY A 390 41.37 -21.88 12.37
N LYS A 391 42.48 -21.14 12.24
CA LYS A 391 42.73 -19.88 12.97
C LYS A 391 42.06 -18.69 12.30
N LEU A 392 40.72 -18.65 12.36
CA LEU A 392 39.91 -17.56 11.80
C LEU A 392 40.08 -16.21 12.51
N LEU A 393 40.70 -16.22 13.69
CA LEU A 393 41.01 -15.05 14.48
C LEU A 393 42.51 -15.00 14.75
N ASP A 394 43.10 -13.82 14.66
CA ASP A 394 44.48 -13.59 15.04
C ASP A 394 44.66 -13.58 16.58
N GLU A 395 45.89 -13.45 17.06
CA GLU A 395 46.23 -13.41 18.50
C GLU A 395 45.53 -12.26 19.25
N HIS A 396 44.98 -11.28 18.53
CA HIS A 396 44.28 -10.11 19.05
C HIS A 396 42.75 -10.21 18.86
N GLY A 397 42.24 -11.36 18.41
CA GLY A 397 40.81 -11.61 18.20
C GLY A 397 40.20 -10.95 16.95
N ARG A 398 41.02 -10.51 15.99
CA ARG A 398 40.59 -9.90 14.72
C ARG A 398 40.41 -10.97 13.63
N PRO A 399 39.43 -10.81 12.72
CA PRO A 399 39.22 -11.76 11.64
C PRO A 399 40.45 -11.79 10.72
N THR A 400 40.85 -13.00 10.29
CA THR A 400 41.91 -13.22 9.30
C THR A 400 41.40 -13.32 7.87
N ILE A 401 40.09 -13.53 7.69
CA ILE A 401 39.41 -13.71 6.40
C ILE A 401 38.10 -12.91 6.38
N SER A 402 37.80 -12.23 5.26
CA SER A 402 36.49 -11.58 5.06
C SER A 402 35.49 -12.56 4.43
N PHE A 403 34.38 -12.82 5.14
CA PHE A 403 33.24 -13.60 4.62
C PHE A 403 32.16 -12.73 3.97
N ARG A 404 32.31 -11.39 4.01
CA ARG A 404 31.25 -10.45 3.63
C ARG A 404 30.80 -10.57 2.16
N PRO A 405 31.70 -10.66 1.15
CA PRO A 405 31.30 -10.88 -0.24
C PRO A 405 30.54 -12.20 -0.43
N LEU A 406 31.01 -13.27 0.21
CA LEU A 406 30.38 -14.59 0.13
C LEU A 406 28.97 -14.59 0.74
N PHE A 407 28.76 -13.89 1.85
CA PHE A 407 27.45 -13.80 2.49
C PHE A 407 26.42 -13.13 1.57
N ILE A 408 26.83 -12.12 0.80
CA ILE A 408 25.97 -11.48 -0.20
C ILE A 408 25.65 -12.45 -1.35
N CYS A 409 26.61 -13.26 -1.80
CA CYS A 409 26.36 -14.32 -2.79
C CYS A 409 25.39 -15.40 -2.28
N PHE A 410 25.53 -15.82 -1.02
CA PHE A 410 24.64 -16.79 -0.38
C PHE A 410 23.19 -16.32 -0.28
N VAL A 411 22.98 -15.01 -0.16
CA VAL A 411 21.64 -14.41 -0.19
C VAL A 411 20.95 -14.67 -1.53
N LEU A 412 21.64 -14.58 -2.66
CA LEU A 412 21.06 -14.93 -3.96
C LEU A 412 20.82 -16.43 -4.08
N GLU A 413 21.84 -17.25 -3.76
CA GLU A 413 21.78 -18.72 -3.82
C GLU A 413 20.59 -19.28 -3.05
N SER A 414 20.47 -18.89 -1.77
CA SER A 414 19.47 -19.44 -0.87
C SER A 414 18.06 -19.05 -1.32
N ASN A 415 17.85 -17.77 -1.67
CA ASN A 415 16.56 -17.31 -2.16
C ASN A 415 16.16 -17.93 -3.51
N LEU A 416 17.13 -18.20 -4.39
CA LEU A 416 16.88 -18.89 -5.66
C LEU A 416 16.46 -20.35 -5.40
N CYS A 417 17.15 -21.06 -4.52
CA CYS A 417 16.77 -22.42 -4.10
C CYS A 417 15.36 -22.44 -3.48
N TRP A 418 15.07 -21.56 -2.53
CA TRP A 418 13.76 -21.50 -1.87
C TRP A 418 12.63 -21.15 -2.82
N THR A 419 12.88 -20.28 -3.80
CA THR A 419 11.89 -19.91 -4.83
C THR A 419 11.64 -21.08 -5.79
N SER A 420 12.68 -21.84 -6.15
CA SER A 420 12.55 -23.06 -6.94
C SER A 420 11.76 -24.15 -6.21
N GLU A 421 12.01 -24.37 -4.92
CA GLU A 421 11.26 -25.33 -4.10
C GLU A 421 9.79 -24.95 -3.95
N ALA A 422 9.50 -23.65 -3.71
CA ALA A 422 8.13 -23.15 -3.66
C ALA A 422 7.41 -23.29 -5.02
N THR A 423 8.13 -23.04 -6.12
CA THR A 423 7.64 -23.26 -7.49
C THR A 423 7.30 -24.73 -7.72
N ILE A 424 8.20 -25.66 -7.37
CA ILE A 424 7.95 -27.11 -7.49
C ILE A 424 6.73 -27.54 -6.68
N THR A 425 6.59 -27.03 -5.45
CA THR A 425 5.44 -27.32 -4.58
C THR A 425 4.12 -26.89 -5.23
N LEU A 426 4.09 -25.68 -5.78
CA LEU A 426 2.93 -25.16 -6.50
C LEU A 426 2.66 -25.95 -7.80
N MET A 427 3.70 -26.32 -8.55
CA MET A 427 3.57 -27.17 -9.74
C MET A 427 2.96 -28.53 -9.41
N ASN A 428 3.37 -29.17 -8.31
CA ASN A 428 2.80 -30.44 -7.88
C ASN A 428 1.30 -30.34 -7.63
N GLN A 429 0.87 -29.31 -6.90
CA GLN A 429 -0.56 -29.09 -6.65
C GLN A 429 -1.34 -28.78 -7.92
N LEU A 430 -0.78 -27.99 -8.85
CA LEU A 430 -1.40 -27.74 -10.15
C LEU A 430 -1.53 -29.03 -10.97
N ILE A 431 -0.48 -29.86 -10.99
CA ILE A 431 -0.47 -31.16 -11.70
C ILE A 431 -1.51 -32.10 -11.09
N GLU A 432 -1.53 -32.28 -9.77
CA GLU A 432 -2.51 -33.10 -9.04
C GLU A 432 -3.94 -32.65 -9.37
N LEU A 433 -4.20 -31.35 -9.29
CA LEU A 433 -5.51 -30.77 -9.53
C LEU A 433 -5.94 -30.91 -11.01
N MET A 434 -5.01 -30.81 -11.95
CA MET A 434 -5.27 -31.12 -13.37
C MET A 434 -5.54 -32.61 -13.59
N GLU A 435 -4.85 -33.51 -12.89
CA GLU A 435 -5.05 -34.96 -13.02
C GLU A 435 -6.38 -35.43 -12.45
N GLU A 436 -6.78 -34.89 -11.29
CA GLU A 436 -8.06 -35.19 -10.65
C GLU A 436 -9.25 -34.69 -11.48
N ARG A 437 -9.18 -33.43 -11.97
CA ARG A 437 -10.28 -32.79 -12.69
C ARG A 437 -10.13 -32.99 -14.20
N LYS A 438 -10.62 -34.10 -14.75
CA LYS A 438 -10.45 -34.43 -16.19
C LYS A 438 -11.47 -33.80 -17.15
N ARG A 439 -12.58 -33.24 -16.66
CA ARG A 439 -13.70 -32.75 -17.49
C ARG A 439 -14.19 -31.38 -17.02
N ASN A 440 -14.65 -30.56 -17.96
CA ASN A 440 -15.34 -29.31 -17.66
C ASN A 440 -16.77 -29.62 -17.21
N ARG A 441 -17.24 -28.95 -16.15
CA ARG A 441 -18.61 -29.08 -15.66
C ARG A 441 -19.14 -27.74 -15.13
N LEU A 442 -20.46 -27.67 -14.99
CA LEU A 442 -21.13 -26.55 -14.31
C LEU A 442 -21.03 -26.77 -12.79
N TRP A 443 -20.59 -25.74 -12.08
CA TRP A 443 -20.49 -25.70 -10.63
C TRP A 443 -21.54 -24.73 -10.08
N ALA A 444 -22.29 -25.20 -9.07
CA ALA A 444 -23.34 -24.42 -8.43
C ALA A 444 -22.80 -23.61 -7.22
N PRO A 445 -23.41 -22.47 -6.87
CA PRO A 445 -22.98 -21.64 -5.76
C PRO A 445 -23.22 -22.36 -4.41
N THR A 446 -22.17 -22.51 -3.62
CA THR A 446 -22.22 -23.17 -2.28
C THR A 446 -22.30 -22.15 -1.13
N GLY A 447 -22.21 -20.84 -1.43
CA GLY A 447 -21.87 -19.79 -0.46
C GLY A 447 -22.98 -18.82 -0.03
N LEU A 448 -24.24 -18.96 -0.46
CA LEU A 448 -25.29 -17.96 -0.16
C LEU A 448 -25.50 -17.70 1.35
N ARG A 449 -25.38 -18.73 2.20
CA ARG A 449 -25.44 -18.58 3.67
C ARG A 449 -24.20 -17.91 4.26
N LYS A 450 -23.02 -18.05 3.61
CA LYS A 450 -21.77 -17.40 4.03
C LYS A 450 -21.81 -15.89 3.80
N ILE A 451 -22.59 -15.38 2.82
CA ILE A 451 -22.80 -13.94 2.60
C ILE A 451 -23.43 -13.26 3.81
N VAL A 452 -24.51 -13.83 4.35
CA VAL A 452 -25.21 -13.26 5.52
C VAL A 452 -24.27 -13.19 6.72
N ASN A 453 -23.43 -14.21 6.89
CA ASN A 453 -22.43 -14.24 7.94
C ASN A 453 -21.23 -13.33 7.65
N LEU A 454 -20.83 -13.10 6.39
CA LEU A 454 -19.74 -12.19 5.99
C LEU A 454 -20.16 -10.72 6.08
N LEU A 455 -21.41 -10.39 5.77
CA LEU A 455 -22.01 -9.07 5.99
C LEU A 455 -22.23 -8.79 7.48
N ARG A 456 -22.43 -9.83 8.31
CA ARG A 456 -22.52 -9.72 9.78
C ARG A 456 -21.17 -9.79 10.50
N ARG A 457 -20.15 -10.42 9.92
CA ARG A 457 -18.81 -10.52 10.53
C ARG A 457 -18.10 -9.19 10.40
N GLU A 458 -17.89 -8.53 11.54
CA GLU A 458 -16.87 -7.48 11.74
C GLU A 458 -15.44 -8.05 11.70
N GLU A 459 -15.15 -9.04 10.86
CA GLU A 459 -13.79 -9.58 10.76
C GLU A 459 -12.99 -8.81 9.72
N GLY A 460 -11.96 -8.14 10.23
CA GLY A 460 -10.97 -7.40 9.46
C GLY A 460 -11.45 -6.02 9.06
N THR A 461 -11.77 -5.17 10.05
CA THR A 461 -11.47 -3.75 9.92
C THR A 461 -10.02 -3.64 9.45
N ALA A 462 -9.80 -3.17 8.22
CA ALA A 462 -8.59 -2.40 7.96
C ALA A 462 -8.47 -1.42 9.13
N PRO A 463 -7.30 -1.29 9.79
CA PRO A 463 -7.20 -0.50 11.00
C PRO A 463 -7.73 0.91 10.68
N ILE A 464 -8.96 1.18 11.12
CA ILE A 464 -9.51 2.53 11.12
C ILE A 464 -8.78 3.15 12.29
N GLN A 465 -7.76 3.88 11.89
CA GLN A 465 -6.93 4.70 12.70
C GLN A 465 -7.79 5.80 13.32
N GLY A 466 -8.35 5.50 14.48
CA GLY A 466 -9.36 6.34 15.09
C GLY A 466 -9.76 5.86 16.48
N ASP A 467 -8.78 5.45 17.28
CA ASP A 467 -8.74 5.67 18.72
C ASP A 467 -7.35 5.26 19.20
N VAL A 468 -6.39 6.11 18.91
CA VAL A 468 -5.12 6.10 19.64
C VAL A 468 -5.35 7.02 20.81
N ASN A 469 -5.30 6.48 22.04
CA ASN A 469 -5.33 7.26 23.26
C ASN A 469 -4.19 8.30 23.19
N THR A 470 -4.50 9.51 22.73
CA THR A 470 -3.57 10.63 22.83
C THR A 470 -3.29 10.82 24.31
N MET A 471 -2.05 10.55 24.72
CA MET A 471 -1.55 11.04 26.00
C MET A 471 -1.91 12.53 26.11
N PRO A 472 -2.36 13.00 27.29
CA PRO A 472 -2.65 14.42 27.50
C PRO A 472 -1.49 15.27 27.02
N GLU A 473 -1.76 16.37 26.33
CA GLU A 473 -0.71 17.33 26.02
C GLU A 473 0.01 17.71 27.33
N PRO A 474 1.35 17.76 27.34
CA PRO A 474 2.10 18.07 28.55
C PRO A 474 1.62 19.41 29.11
N SER A 475 1.49 19.47 30.44
CA SER A 475 1.04 20.66 31.15
C SER A 475 1.91 21.88 30.77
N ASN A 476 1.41 23.09 31.05
CA ASN A 476 2.17 24.32 30.77
C ASN A 476 3.51 24.42 31.51
N ASP A 477 3.79 23.49 32.43
CA ASP A 477 4.93 23.53 33.33
C ASP A 477 6.15 22.71 32.83
N ASP A 478 6.04 21.94 31.74
CA ASP A 478 7.15 21.14 31.17
C ASP A 478 7.99 21.93 30.12
N GLU A 479 8.62 23.02 30.54
CA GLU A 479 9.47 23.89 29.68
C GLU A 479 10.60 23.10 29.00
N TYR A 480 11.22 22.14 29.71
CA TYR A 480 12.34 21.33 29.24
C TYR A 480 11.98 20.45 28.01
N SER A 481 10.75 19.93 27.96
CA SER A 481 10.30 19.08 26.84
C SER A 481 9.97 19.91 25.58
N ARG A 482 9.51 21.16 25.75
CA ARG A 482 9.13 22.06 24.64
C ARG A 482 10.32 22.56 23.84
N ILE A 483 11.48 22.74 24.48
CA ILE A 483 12.70 23.26 23.82
C ILE A 483 13.22 22.28 22.76
N TYR A 484 13.18 20.98 23.04
CA TYR A 484 13.74 19.95 22.15
C TYR A 484 12.70 19.29 21.25
N ARG A 485 11.41 19.40 21.58
CA ARG A 485 10.31 18.84 20.77
C ARG A 485 10.23 19.53 19.42
N ARG A 486 10.34 18.74 18.36
CA ARG A 486 10.01 19.17 16.99
C ARG A 486 8.64 18.64 16.64
N ASP A 487 7.83 19.44 15.96
CA ASP A 487 6.56 18.97 15.42
C ASP A 487 6.87 18.10 14.17
N PRO A 488 6.64 16.77 14.23
CA PRO A 488 6.92 15.87 13.11
C PRO A 488 5.94 16.09 11.94
N ASP A 489 4.86 16.85 12.13
CA ASP A 489 3.83 17.13 11.12
C ASP A 489 4.02 18.49 10.43
N ALA A 490 4.78 19.42 11.02
CA ALA A 490 5.09 20.73 10.44
C ALA A 490 6.38 21.36 11.00
N ARG A 491 7.25 21.87 10.12
CA ARG A 491 8.37 22.76 10.52
C ARG A 491 7.84 24.09 11.11
N PRO A 492 8.63 24.81 11.94
CA PRO A 492 8.13 25.96 12.69
C PRO A 492 7.41 27.01 11.81
N PRO A 493 6.26 27.53 12.28
CA PRO A 493 5.43 28.48 11.54
C PRO A 493 6.17 29.79 11.27
N LYS A 494 5.84 30.45 10.15
CA LYS A 494 6.42 31.74 9.75
C LYS A 494 5.44 32.91 9.84
N GLY A 495 4.19 32.71 10.29
CA GLY A 495 3.17 33.77 10.30
C GLY A 495 2.14 33.71 11.43
N LEU A 496 1.59 34.89 11.77
CA LEU A 496 0.67 35.12 12.90
C LEU A 496 -0.72 34.45 12.76
N ILE A 497 -1.18 34.17 11.54
CA ILE A 497 -2.50 33.57 11.26
C ILE A 497 -2.52 32.06 11.60
N GLN A 498 -1.36 31.46 11.89
CA GLN A 498 -1.19 30.01 12.03
C GLN A 498 -1.56 29.48 13.45
N ASN A 499 -1.76 30.35 14.44
CA ASN A 499 -1.99 29.96 15.84
C ASN A 499 -3.46 29.72 16.23
N LEU A 500 -4.44 29.95 15.33
CA LEU A 500 -5.85 29.89 15.67
C LEU A 500 -6.58 28.70 15.02
N THR A 501 -6.29 27.46 15.43
CA THR A 501 -7.16 26.31 15.12
C THR A 501 -7.09 25.20 16.17
N TYR A 502 -7.92 25.29 17.22
CA TYR A 502 -8.28 24.14 18.05
C TYR A 502 -9.78 24.20 18.39
N ALA A 503 -10.56 23.27 17.82
CA ALA A 503 -11.88 22.88 18.30
C ALA A 503 -12.26 21.53 17.69
N ILE A 504 -12.67 20.58 18.52
CA ILE A 504 -13.04 19.21 18.13
C ILE A 504 -14.43 19.24 17.50
N TRP A 505 -14.50 19.03 16.18
CA TRP A 505 -15.76 18.75 15.49
C TRP A 505 -15.60 17.49 14.64
N SER A 506 -16.44 16.49 14.88
CA SER A 506 -16.47 15.23 14.12
C SER A 506 -16.77 15.47 12.64
N PHE A 507 -16.12 14.71 11.75
CA PHE A 507 -16.36 14.73 10.30
C PHE A 507 -17.85 14.58 9.95
N ALA A 508 -18.57 13.71 10.66
CA ALA A 508 -20.00 13.49 10.45
C ALA A 508 -20.83 14.74 10.74
N LEU A 509 -20.43 15.54 11.74
CA LEU A 509 -21.12 16.78 12.08
C LEU A 509 -20.88 17.85 11.00
N LYS A 510 -19.63 17.99 10.52
CA LYS A 510 -19.33 18.89 9.38
C LYS A 510 -20.15 18.53 8.14
N TYR A 511 -20.27 17.24 7.85
CA TYR A 511 -21.08 16.72 6.74
C TYR A 511 -22.56 17.08 6.87
N THR A 512 -23.13 16.94 8.07
CA THR A 512 -24.51 17.33 8.36
C THR A 512 -24.73 18.84 8.22
N ILE A 513 -23.81 19.66 8.71
CA ILE A 513 -23.92 21.14 8.60
C ILE A 513 -23.96 21.58 7.13
N VAL A 514 -23.06 21.09 6.28
CA VAL A 514 -23.09 21.45 4.84
C VAL A 514 -24.39 21.02 4.19
N THR A 515 -24.83 19.80 4.50
CA THR A 515 -26.06 19.24 3.94
C THR A 515 -27.25 20.13 4.28
N ILE A 516 -27.40 20.53 5.54
CA ILE A 516 -28.48 21.42 5.97
C ILE A 516 -28.32 22.81 5.35
N ALA A 517 -27.10 23.36 5.33
CA ALA A 517 -26.84 24.70 4.80
C ALA A 517 -27.20 24.84 3.32
N LEU A 518 -26.89 23.85 2.49
CA LEU A 518 -27.25 23.83 1.06
C LEU A 518 -28.68 23.34 0.79
N TRP A 519 -29.33 22.74 1.79
CA TRP A 519 -30.74 22.36 1.71
C TRP A 519 -31.67 23.54 2.03
N LEU A 520 -31.29 24.43 2.95
CA LEU A 520 -32.12 25.58 3.35
C LEU A 520 -32.65 26.44 2.18
N PRO A 521 -31.85 26.83 1.17
CA PRO A 521 -32.35 27.61 0.04
C PRO A 521 -33.46 26.92 -0.76
N GLN A 522 -33.54 25.58 -0.72
CA GLN A 522 -34.54 24.79 -1.43
C GLN A 522 -35.91 24.82 -0.73
N VAL A 523 -35.93 25.03 0.59
CA VAL A 523 -37.15 24.94 1.41
C VAL A 523 -37.60 26.27 2.01
N LEU A 524 -36.91 27.36 1.69
CA LEU A 524 -37.31 28.72 2.02
C LEU A 524 -38.12 29.33 0.87
N LYS A 525 -39.33 29.83 1.17
CA LYS A 525 -40.25 30.39 0.16
C LYS A 525 -39.61 31.48 -0.71
N SER A 526 -38.71 32.29 -0.17
CA SER A 526 -38.03 33.37 -0.90
C SER A 526 -36.98 32.89 -1.91
N SER A 527 -36.44 31.68 -1.75
CA SER A 527 -35.33 31.15 -2.57
C SER A 527 -35.63 29.83 -3.27
N ALA A 528 -36.74 29.17 -2.94
CA ALA A 528 -37.16 27.89 -3.53
C ALA A 528 -37.28 28.01 -5.06
N GLU A 529 -38.01 29.02 -5.55
CA GLU A 529 -38.22 29.26 -6.98
C GLU A 529 -36.89 29.33 -7.75
N PHE A 530 -35.94 30.13 -7.25
CA PHE A 530 -34.61 30.25 -7.83
C PHE A 530 -33.85 28.92 -7.81
N THR A 531 -33.86 28.23 -6.67
CA THR A 531 -33.06 27.01 -6.49
C THR A 531 -33.55 25.86 -7.35
N TYR A 532 -34.86 25.69 -7.56
CA TYR A 532 -35.38 24.64 -8.46
C TYR A 532 -35.27 24.99 -9.95
N ASN A 533 -35.35 26.28 -10.30
CA ASN A 533 -35.09 26.73 -11.67
C ASN A 533 -33.63 26.45 -12.07
N GLU A 534 -32.68 26.72 -11.16
CA GLU A 534 -31.24 26.46 -11.39
C GLU A 534 -30.78 25.05 -11.01
N LYS A 535 -31.70 24.12 -10.68
CA LYS A 535 -31.38 22.72 -10.30
C LYS A 535 -30.34 22.62 -9.16
N GLY A 536 -30.46 23.47 -8.14
CA GLY A 536 -29.53 23.61 -7.02
C GLY A 536 -29.29 22.35 -6.17
N LEU A 537 -30.15 21.33 -6.27
CA LEU A 537 -29.93 20.00 -5.68
C LEU A 537 -28.56 19.41 -6.07
N TRP A 538 -28.09 19.67 -7.29
CA TRP A 538 -26.78 19.20 -7.74
C TRP A 538 -25.62 19.79 -6.93
N ALA A 539 -25.72 21.05 -6.51
CA ALA A 539 -24.71 21.68 -5.66
C ALA A 539 -24.63 21.01 -4.28
N LEU A 540 -25.76 20.58 -3.72
CA LEU A 540 -25.83 19.84 -2.47
C LEU A 540 -25.14 18.47 -2.59
N ILE A 541 -25.46 17.69 -3.63
CA ILE A 541 -24.83 16.39 -3.89
C ILE A 541 -23.31 16.56 -4.10
N MET A 542 -22.91 17.60 -4.84
CA MET A 542 -21.50 17.89 -5.08
C MET A 542 -20.75 18.27 -3.81
N ALA A 543 -21.37 19.01 -2.90
CA ALA A 543 -20.75 19.39 -1.65
C ALA A 543 -20.55 18.19 -0.71
N GLN A 544 -21.55 17.31 -0.62
CA GLN A 544 -21.46 16.08 0.15
C GLN A 544 -20.42 15.11 -0.42
N PHE A 545 -20.36 14.97 -1.74
CA PHE A 545 -19.34 14.13 -2.36
C PHE A 545 -17.97 14.78 -2.22
N GLY A 546 -17.89 16.11 -2.26
CA GLY A 546 -16.65 16.88 -2.17
C GLY A 546 -16.04 16.86 -0.77
N LEU A 547 -16.83 16.63 0.27
CA LEU A 547 -16.33 16.45 1.62
C LEU A 547 -15.65 15.10 1.79
N ASN A 548 -14.42 15.15 2.31
CA ASN A 548 -13.66 13.97 2.68
C ASN A 548 -13.03 14.14 4.07
N MET A 549 -12.66 13.03 4.70
CA MET A 549 -12.07 13.04 6.05
C MET A 549 -10.71 13.74 6.05
N TYR A 550 -9.94 13.54 4.98
CA TYR A 550 -8.58 14.04 4.80
C TYR A 550 -8.54 15.24 3.85
N MET A 551 -7.91 16.33 4.28
CA MET A 551 -7.81 17.58 3.53
C MET A 551 -7.08 17.40 2.19
N SER A 552 -5.99 16.63 2.17
CA SER A 552 -5.19 16.40 0.97
C SER A 552 -5.98 15.64 -0.12
N ASP A 553 -6.77 14.65 0.30
CA ASP A 553 -7.62 13.86 -0.59
C ASP A 553 -8.78 14.71 -1.11
N GLN A 554 -9.40 15.54 -0.26
CA GLN A 554 -10.44 16.49 -0.66
C GLN A 554 -9.96 17.46 -1.76
N ILE A 555 -8.77 18.05 -1.62
CA ILE A 555 -8.20 18.97 -2.62
C ILE A 555 -7.93 18.26 -3.95
N GLY A 556 -7.31 17.07 -3.90
CA GLY A 556 -7.06 16.26 -5.08
C GLY A 556 -8.36 15.91 -5.83
N GLN A 557 -9.40 15.56 -5.09
CA GLN A 557 -10.73 15.29 -5.66
C GLN A 557 -11.39 16.52 -6.26
N PHE A 558 -11.18 17.72 -5.72
CA PHE A 558 -11.69 18.95 -6.33
C PHE A 558 -11.10 19.18 -7.72
N VAL A 559 -9.77 19.10 -7.84
CA VAL A 559 -9.10 19.26 -9.15
C VAL A 559 -9.60 18.22 -10.14
N ALA A 560 -9.62 16.95 -9.71
CA ALA A 560 -10.10 15.83 -10.52
C ALA A 560 -11.53 16.07 -11.05
N ARG A 561 -12.44 16.50 -10.18
CA ARG A 561 -13.84 16.72 -10.56
C ARG A 561 -14.05 17.96 -11.41
N ILE A 562 -13.33 19.06 -11.17
CA ILE A 562 -13.37 20.24 -12.02
C ILE A 562 -12.92 19.87 -13.43
N LEU A 563 -11.78 19.18 -13.57
CA LEU A 563 -11.27 18.72 -14.87
C LEU A 563 -12.27 17.79 -15.57
N GLY A 564 -12.82 16.82 -14.84
CA GLY A 564 -13.84 15.91 -15.37
C GLY A 564 -15.12 16.63 -15.80
N THR A 565 -15.63 17.58 -15.01
CA THR A 565 -16.83 18.36 -15.35
C THR A 565 -16.60 19.28 -16.55
N VAL A 566 -15.46 19.98 -16.62
CA VAL A 566 -15.15 20.82 -17.79
C VAL A 566 -15.00 19.98 -19.05
N GLY A 567 -14.20 18.91 -18.99
CA GLY A 567 -14.01 18.00 -20.13
C GLY A 567 -15.31 17.34 -20.57
N GLY A 568 -16.11 16.84 -19.62
CA GLY A 568 -17.41 16.23 -19.91
C GLY A 568 -18.42 17.22 -20.47
N GLY A 569 -18.39 18.47 -19.98
CA GLY A 569 -19.23 19.55 -20.48
C GLY A 569 -18.93 19.93 -21.93
N VAL A 570 -17.64 20.06 -22.28
CA VAL A 570 -17.20 20.30 -23.66
C VAL A 570 -17.65 19.17 -24.59
N ILE A 571 -17.42 17.91 -24.19
CA ILE A 571 -17.86 16.75 -24.98
C ILE A 571 -19.39 16.71 -25.10
N GLY A 572 -20.13 17.01 -24.02
CA GLY A 572 -21.59 17.07 -24.04
C GLY A 572 -22.13 18.13 -24.98
N MET A 573 -21.50 19.32 -25.02
CA MET A 573 -21.83 20.36 -25.99
C MET A 573 -21.55 19.92 -27.43
N LEU A 574 -20.38 19.30 -27.67
CA LEU A 574 -20.05 18.77 -28.99
C LEU A 574 -21.08 17.73 -29.46
N ILE A 575 -21.47 16.80 -28.60
CA ILE A 575 -22.51 15.81 -28.91
C ILE A 575 -23.83 16.49 -29.27
N TRP A 576 -24.24 17.51 -28.50
CA TRP A 576 -25.49 18.23 -28.74
C TRP A 576 -25.47 18.99 -30.07
N TYR A 577 -24.43 19.81 -30.33
CA TYR A 577 -24.37 20.64 -31.53
C TYR A 577 -24.09 19.84 -32.80
N ILE A 578 -23.26 18.79 -32.74
CA ILE A 578 -23.01 17.89 -33.87
C ILE A 578 -24.25 17.04 -34.16
N GLY A 579 -24.93 16.54 -33.12
CA GLY A 579 -26.16 15.77 -33.27
C GLY A 579 -27.34 16.57 -33.80
N GLY A 580 -27.39 17.87 -33.49
CA GLY A 580 -28.39 18.81 -34.02
C GLY A 580 -28.12 19.26 -35.46
N HIS A 581 -26.86 19.32 -35.89
CA HIS A 581 -26.46 19.64 -37.27
C HIS A 581 -25.90 18.41 -37.98
N ALA A 582 -26.76 17.48 -38.39
CA ALA A 582 -26.37 16.38 -39.27
C ALA A 582 -26.10 16.89 -40.71
N MET A 583 -25.00 17.62 -40.92
CA MET A 583 -24.45 17.93 -42.25
C MET A 583 -23.12 17.21 -42.42
N PHE A 584 -23.17 15.89 -42.53
CA PHE A 584 -22.05 15.08 -43.05
C PHE A 584 -22.60 13.86 -43.79
N TYR A 585 -23.31 14.11 -44.89
CA TYR A 585 -23.52 13.10 -45.94
C TYR A 585 -22.82 13.55 -47.22
N LEU A 586 -21.92 12.70 -47.70
CA LEU A 586 -21.50 12.53 -49.09
C LEU A 586 -21.41 13.81 -49.96
N GLY A 587 -20.26 14.51 -49.90
CA GLY A 587 -19.61 15.07 -51.09
C GLY A 587 -20.40 16.01 -52.03
N VAL A 588 -21.19 16.96 -51.51
CA VAL A 588 -21.76 18.06 -52.33
C VAL A 588 -21.23 19.41 -51.82
N PRO A 589 -20.76 20.34 -52.71
CA PRO A 589 -20.07 21.55 -52.28
C PRO A 589 -20.96 22.56 -51.56
N LEU A 590 -20.35 23.12 -50.53
CA LEU A 590 -20.73 24.25 -49.69
C LEU A 590 -20.86 25.55 -50.51
N THR A 591 -22.06 26.00 -50.91
CA THR A 591 -22.37 27.43 -51.23
C THR A 591 -23.84 27.77 -51.55
N LEU A 592 -24.87 27.01 -51.10
CA LEU A 592 -26.25 27.41 -51.49
C LEU A 592 -27.39 27.16 -50.51
N TRP A 593 -27.12 27.09 -49.20
CA TRP A 593 -28.15 27.14 -48.16
C TRP A 593 -27.68 27.93 -46.93
N CYS A 594 -27.29 29.20 -47.16
CA CYS A 594 -27.43 30.22 -46.12
C CYS A 594 -28.64 31.04 -46.51
N ASP A 595 -29.83 30.62 -46.06
CA ASP A 595 -30.95 31.53 -45.95
C ASP A 595 -31.01 32.02 -44.49
N GLU A 596 -30.93 33.33 -44.35
CA GLU A 596 -30.99 34.04 -43.08
C GLU A 596 -32.39 33.89 -42.48
N GLY A 597 -32.51 33.10 -41.42
CA GLY A 597 -33.68 33.15 -40.55
C GLY A 597 -34.30 31.80 -40.24
N SER A 598 -33.66 31.03 -39.35
CA SER A 598 -34.30 30.05 -38.46
C SER A 598 -33.28 29.52 -37.45
N GLY A 599 -33.01 30.29 -36.40
CA GLY A 599 -32.29 29.81 -35.20
C GLY A 599 -33.12 28.85 -34.34
N HIS A 600 -33.86 27.93 -34.97
CA HIS A 600 -34.61 26.86 -34.32
C HIS A 600 -34.02 25.53 -34.79
N GLY A 601 -32.97 25.08 -34.10
CA GLY A 601 -32.38 23.76 -34.31
C GLY A 601 -33.46 22.70 -34.14
N THR A 602 -33.94 22.16 -35.25
CA THR A 602 -34.97 21.14 -35.28
C THR A 602 -34.28 19.79 -35.13
N ASP A 603 -34.39 19.31 -33.90
CA ASP A 603 -33.78 18.14 -33.28
C ASP A 603 -33.96 16.83 -34.07
N ASN A 604 -32.88 16.29 -34.63
CA ASN A 604 -32.89 14.94 -35.19
C ASN A 604 -32.52 13.91 -34.10
N PRO A 605 -33.46 13.08 -33.59
CA PRO A 605 -33.17 12.07 -32.57
C PRO A 605 -32.09 11.09 -33.02
N TYR A 606 -32.05 10.76 -34.32
CA TYR A 606 -31.06 9.84 -34.88
C TYR A 606 -29.67 10.48 -34.97
N GLY A 607 -29.59 11.79 -35.20
CA GLY A 607 -28.33 12.55 -35.23
C GLY A 607 -27.66 12.60 -33.86
N ILE A 608 -28.45 12.89 -32.82
CA ILE A 608 -27.96 12.86 -31.43
C ILE A 608 -27.58 11.44 -31.01
N ALA A 609 -28.38 10.42 -31.36
CA ALA A 609 -28.03 9.03 -31.07
C ALA A 609 -26.71 8.61 -31.74
N ALA A 610 -26.50 8.99 -33.00
CA ALA A 610 -25.25 8.71 -33.72
C ALA A 610 -24.05 9.44 -33.09
N ALA A 611 -24.20 10.72 -32.73
CA ALA A 611 -23.15 11.48 -32.05
C ALA A 611 -22.79 10.86 -30.69
N VAL A 612 -23.78 10.51 -29.87
CA VAL A 612 -23.55 9.79 -28.60
C VAL A 612 -22.80 8.47 -28.86
N GLY A 613 -23.20 7.70 -29.87
CA GLY A 613 -22.56 6.43 -30.22
C GLY A 613 -21.07 6.55 -30.59
N VAL A 614 -20.66 7.64 -31.24
CA VAL A 614 -19.25 7.89 -31.57
C VAL A 614 -18.45 8.32 -30.34
N PHE A 615 -18.97 9.27 -29.57
CA PHE A 615 -18.25 9.83 -28.42
C PHE A 615 -18.23 8.90 -27.20
N ILE A 616 -19.17 7.96 -27.06
CA ILE A 616 -19.20 7.02 -25.93
C ILE A 616 -18.00 6.06 -25.95
N ILE A 617 -17.46 5.73 -27.12
CA ILE A 617 -16.31 4.80 -27.27
C ILE A 617 -15.05 5.34 -26.55
N PRO A 618 -14.52 6.54 -26.89
CA PRO A 618 -13.37 7.09 -26.17
C PRO A 618 -13.69 7.41 -24.70
N MET A 619 -14.92 7.77 -24.36
CA MET A 619 -15.33 8.00 -22.97
C MET A 619 -15.28 6.72 -22.13
N LEU A 620 -15.80 5.61 -22.66
CA LEU A 620 -15.74 4.29 -22.00
C LEU A 620 -14.29 3.78 -21.94
N PHE A 621 -13.50 4.00 -22.98
CA PHE A 621 -12.06 3.67 -22.97
C PHE A 621 -11.34 4.40 -21.82
N ALA A 622 -11.54 5.72 -21.70
CA ALA A 622 -10.96 6.50 -20.60
C ALA A 622 -11.44 6.01 -19.22
N ARG A 623 -12.70 5.57 -19.11
CA ARG A 623 -13.26 5.00 -17.88
C ARG A 623 -12.66 3.65 -17.51
N LEU A 624 -12.41 2.77 -18.48
CA LEU A 624 -11.96 1.40 -18.24
C LEU A 624 -10.46 1.29 -18.00
N PHE A 625 -9.65 2.05 -18.74
CA PHE A 625 -8.19 1.89 -18.73
C PHE A 625 -7.46 2.91 -17.84
N TRP A 626 -8.10 4.04 -17.50
CA TRP A 626 -7.47 5.08 -16.68
C TRP A 626 -7.74 4.90 -15.17
N THR A 627 -7.38 3.73 -14.62
CA THR A 627 -7.67 3.33 -13.23
C THR A 627 -7.17 4.33 -12.18
N GLN A 628 -6.04 4.99 -12.43
CA GLN A 628 -5.48 6.01 -11.51
C GLN A 628 -6.27 7.34 -11.48
N ARG A 629 -7.11 7.64 -12.49
CA ARG A 629 -7.91 8.88 -12.59
C ARG A 629 -9.41 8.57 -12.74
N MET A 630 -9.87 7.54 -12.04
CA MET A 630 -11.25 7.05 -12.11
C MET A 630 -12.32 8.13 -11.80
N ILE A 631 -12.05 9.03 -10.85
CA ILE A 631 -13.02 10.08 -10.47
C ILE A 631 -13.23 11.06 -11.64
N GLU A 632 -12.16 11.41 -12.35
CA GLU A 632 -12.21 12.34 -13.47
C GLU A 632 -12.99 11.76 -14.64
N SER A 633 -12.72 10.50 -14.98
CA SER A 633 -13.39 9.80 -16.09
C SER A 633 -14.88 9.56 -15.79
N ILE A 634 -15.25 9.26 -14.55
CA ILE A 634 -16.66 9.18 -14.13
C ILE A 634 -17.34 10.54 -14.28
N MET A 635 -16.73 11.61 -13.78
CA MET A 635 -17.32 12.95 -13.85
C MET A 635 -17.44 13.46 -15.28
N LEU A 636 -16.47 13.13 -16.13
CA LEU A 636 -16.53 13.37 -17.57
C LEU A 636 -17.75 12.69 -18.18
N CYS A 637 -17.92 11.38 -17.96
CA CYS A 637 -19.06 10.63 -18.49
C CYS A 637 -20.41 11.18 -18.01
N VAL A 638 -20.53 11.40 -16.70
CA VAL A 638 -21.76 11.88 -16.07
C VAL A 638 -22.10 13.28 -16.59
N THR A 639 -21.13 14.19 -16.67
CA THR A 639 -21.39 15.56 -17.11
C THR A 639 -21.80 15.61 -18.58
N SER A 640 -21.17 14.82 -19.46
CA SER A 640 -21.57 14.76 -20.88
C SER A 640 -23.02 14.30 -21.05
N VAL A 641 -23.41 13.21 -20.38
CA VAL A 641 -24.79 12.69 -20.45
C VAL A 641 -25.78 13.70 -19.89
N LEU A 642 -25.44 14.39 -18.80
CA LEU A 642 -26.32 15.39 -18.20
C LEU A 642 -26.46 16.66 -19.06
N VAL A 643 -25.45 17.07 -19.82
CA VAL A 643 -25.58 18.20 -20.76
C VAL A 643 -26.52 17.83 -21.89
N VAL A 644 -26.32 16.66 -22.51
CA VAL A 644 -27.17 16.18 -23.62
C VAL A 644 -28.60 15.91 -23.15
N GLY A 645 -28.76 15.21 -22.02
CA GLY A 645 -30.07 14.81 -21.50
C GLY A 645 -30.93 16.00 -21.05
N TYR A 646 -30.34 17.01 -20.39
CA TYR A 646 -31.11 18.21 -20.04
C TYR A 646 -31.43 19.07 -21.25
N SER A 647 -30.51 19.15 -22.22
CA SER A 647 -30.79 19.86 -23.48
C SER A 647 -31.98 19.23 -24.20
N TRP A 648 -32.05 17.90 -24.21
CA TRP A 648 -33.19 17.16 -24.76
C TRP A 648 -34.50 17.41 -24.00
N ILE A 649 -34.44 17.37 -22.65
CA ILE A 649 -35.62 17.63 -21.81
C ILE A 649 -36.15 19.04 -22.06
N ASP A 650 -35.29 20.05 -22.10
CA ASP A 650 -35.70 21.45 -22.21
C ASP A 650 -36.22 21.81 -23.62
N THR A 651 -35.86 21.05 -24.67
CA THR A 651 -36.45 21.22 -26.01
C THR A 651 -37.71 20.40 -26.26
N HIS A 652 -37.83 19.20 -25.67
CA HIS A 652 -38.93 18.26 -25.97
C HIS A 652 -40.03 18.17 -24.91
N LEU A 653 -39.72 18.49 -23.65
CA LEU A 653 -40.69 18.47 -22.57
C LEU A 653 -40.90 19.89 -22.05
N PRO A 654 -42.15 20.37 -21.90
CA PRO A 654 -42.43 21.60 -21.19
C PRO A 654 -42.06 21.42 -19.71
N SER A 655 -40.82 21.74 -19.42
CA SER A 655 -40.12 21.63 -18.14
C SER A 655 -40.13 22.99 -17.43
N GLN A 656 -40.04 22.99 -16.10
CA GLN A 656 -40.03 24.24 -15.33
C GLN A 656 -38.62 24.71 -15.03
N GLY A 657 -38.41 25.99 -15.35
CA GLY A 657 -37.09 26.55 -15.63
C GLY A 657 -36.59 25.95 -16.93
N ASN A 658 -36.61 26.71 -18.02
CA ASN A 658 -35.92 26.35 -19.27
C ASN A 658 -34.53 27.02 -19.20
N PRO A 659 -33.52 26.41 -18.56
CA PRO A 659 -32.19 27.00 -18.44
C PRO A 659 -31.50 27.18 -19.81
N GLY A 660 -31.96 26.50 -20.85
CA GLY A 660 -31.49 26.61 -22.23
C GLY A 660 -31.05 25.25 -22.76
N TYR A 661 -30.20 25.23 -23.79
CA TYR A 661 -29.64 24.01 -24.37
C TYR A 661 -28.13 24.18 -24.62
N GLY A 662 -27.38 23.07 -24.64
CA GLY A 662 -25.94 23.08 -24.94
C GLY A 662 -25.11 23.93 -23.96
N TYR A 663 -24.59 25.06 -24.44
CA TYR A 663 -23.73 25.97 -23.67
C TYR A 663 -24.35 26.49 -22.38
N GLU A 664 -25.63 26.83 -22.41
CA GLU A 664 -26.35 27.33 -21.23
C GLU A 664 -26.36 26.32 -20.08
N ILE A 665 -26.59 25.04 -20.40
CA ILE A 665 -26.56 23.97 -19.40
C ILE A 665 -25.12 23.73 -18.93
N PHE A 666 -24.14 23.79 -19.83
CA PHE A 666 -22.74 23.58 -19.51
C PHE A 666 -22.24 24.55 -18.43
N TRP A 667 -22.34 25.86 -18.66
CA TRP A 667 -21.77 26.84 -17.71
C TRP A 667 -22.51 26.79 -16.36
N ARG A 668 -23.84 26.63 -16.37
CA ARG A 668 -24.66 26.51 -15.14
C ARG A 668 -24.21 25.31 -14.31
N ARG A 669 -23.89 24.18 -14.95
CA ARG A 669 -23.34 23.00 -14.27
C ARG A 669 -21.99 23.25 -13.65
N VAL A 670 -21.07 23.92 -14.37
CA VAL A 670 -19.76 24.28 -13.82
C VAL A 670 -19.93 25.14 -12.57
N VAL A 671 -20.83 26.12 -12.61
CA VAL A 671 -21.13 26.98 -11.47
C VAL A 671 -21.69 26.18 -10.28
N LEU A 672 -22.67 25.29 -10.49
CA LEU A 672 -23.22 24.45 -9.40
C LEU A 672 -22.16 23.57 -8.74
N VAL A 673 -21.24 23.01 -9.54
CA VAL A 673 -20.11 22.21 -9.03
C VAL A 673 -19.16 23.09 -8.20
N LEU A 674 -18.84 24.30 -8.68
CA LEU A 674 -18.00 25.26 -7.95
C LEU A 674 -18.66 25.73 -6.65
N VAL A 675 -19.97 25.95 -6.64
CA VAL A 675 -20.74 26.30 -5.42
C VAL A 675 -20.68 25.15 -4.41
N GLY A 676 -20.89 23.92 -4.86
CA GLY A 676 -20.77 22.73 -4.00
C GLY A 676 -19.36 22.62 -3.39
N PHE A 677 -18.31 22.80 -4.20
CA PHE A 677 -16.94 22.78 -3.71
C PHE A 677 -16.58 23.95 -2.81
N ALA A 678 -17.10 25.14 -3.07
CA ALA A 678 -16.94 26.29 -2.19
C ALA A 678 -17.53 26.00 -0.81
N ALA A 679 -18.73 25.42 -0.73
CA ALA A 679 -19.35 25.02 0.53
C ALA A 679 -18.54 23.94 1.28
N SER A 680 -18.06 22.92 0.57
CA SER A 680 -17.17 21.90 1.16
C SER A 680 -15.82 22.48 1.61
N PHE A 681 -15.28 23.45 0.86
CA PHE A 681 -14.03 24.14 1.19
C PHE A 681 -14.18 25.03 2.42
N ILE A 682 -15.31 25.72 2.59
CA ILE A 682 -15.61 26.47 3.81
C ILE A 682 -15.57 25.55 5.04
N MET A 683 -16.16 24.35 4.94
CA MET A 683 -16.08 23.38 6.04
C MET A 683 -14.71 22.74 6.22
N MET A 684 -13.84 22.83 5.21
CA MET A 684 -12.44 22.44 5.31
C MET A 684 -11.63 23.44 6.14
N LEU A 685 -12.02 24.72 6.17
CA LEU A 685 -11.38 25.75 7.00
C LEU A 685 -11.62 25.50 8.51
N LEU A 686 -12.68 24.76 8.86
CA LEU A 686 -12.87 24.25 10.22
C LEU A 686 -11.87 23.12 10.47
N PRO A 687 -11.19 23.09 11.63
CA PRO A 687 -9.94 22.36 11.87
C PRO A 687 -9.93 20.98 11.19
N PRO A 688 -9.16 20.81 10.11
CA PRO A 688 -9.15 19.58 9.33
C PRO A 688 -8.40 18.48 10.09
N GLN A 689 -8.81 17.21 9.88
CA GLN A 689 -7.97 16.08 10.26
C GLN A 689 -6.80 16.05 9.28
N SER A 690 -5.58 16.29 9.79
CA SER A 690 -4.40 16.34 8.92
C SER A 690 -4.03 14.95 8.44
N SER A 691 -3.93 14.80 7.11
CA SER A 691 -3.45 13.58 6.47
C SER A 691 -2.03 13.23 6.89
N ARG A 692 -1.21 14.24 7.22
CA ARG A 692 0.17 14.07 7.71
C ARG A 692 0.20 13.35 9.04
N LYS A 693 -0.65 13.78 9.99
CA LYS A 693 -0.79 13.13 11.30
C LYS A 693 -1.28 11.68 11.15
N ALA A 694 -2.25 11.43 10.28
CA ALA A 694 -2.72 10.08 10.00
C ALA A 694 -1.61 9.19 9.43
N LEU A 695 -0.83 9.70 8.47
CA LEU A 695 0.33 8.99 7.95
C LEU A 695 1.35 8.69 9.05
N ARG A 696 1.71 9.68 9.89
CA ARG A 696 2.64 9.52 11.01
C ARG A 696 2.20 8.43 11.99
N LEU A 697 0.95 8.49 12.44
CA LEU A 697 0.37 7.47 13.30
C LEU A 697 0.34 6.10 12.60
N GLY A 698 0.17 6.09 11.27
CA GLY A 698 0.03 4.87 10.49
C GLY A 698 1.36 4.17 10.42
N THR A 699 2.38 4.96 10.13
CA THR A 699 3.77 4.58 10.18
C THR A 699 4.16 4.07 11.57
N ALA A 700 3.76 4.73 12.67
CA ALA A 700 4.01 4.28 14.04
C ALA A 700 3.41 2.90 14.34
N CYS A 701 2.16 2.68 13.92
CA CYS A 701 1.47 1.40 14.02
C CYS A 701 2.17 0.32 13.19
N THR A 702 2.60 0.64 11.97
CA THR A 702 3.38 -0.27 11.12
C THR A 702 4.70 -0.68 11.79
N VAL A 703 5.44 0.24 12.43
CA VAL A 703 6.65 -0.09 13.21
C VAL A 703 6.33 -1.08 14.32
N SER A 704 5.24 -0.87 15.06
CA SER A 704 4.81 -1.79 16.13
C SER A 704 4.48 -3.18 15.59
N HIS A 705 3.80 -3.28 14.44
CA HIS A 705 3.52 -4.57 13.81
C HIS A 705 4.79 -5.28 13.30
N ILE A 706 5.77 -4.54 12.78
CA ILE A 706 7.08 -5.08 12.39
C ILE A 706 7.82 -5.60 13.63
N SER A 707 7.79 -4.87 14.74
CA SER A 707 8.34 -5.32 16.03
C SER A 707 7.71 -6.63 16.50
N GLN A 708 6.39 -6.76 16.39
CA GLN A 708 5.70 -7.99 16.75
C GLN A 708 6.01 -9.16 15.79
N LEU A 709 6.26 -8.89 14.50
CA LEU A 709 6.74 -9.91 13.55
C LEU A 709 8.15 -10.39 13.92
N TYR A 710 9.05 -9.47 14.29
CA TYR A 710 10.35 -9.82 14.83
C TYR A 710 10.23 -10.67 16.10
N GLY A 711 9.41 -10.23 17.08
CA GLY A 711 9.20 -10.96 18.32
C GLY A 711 8.70 -12.39 18.10
N LEU A 712 7.75 -12.58 17.18
CA LEU A 712 7.23 -13.90 16.82
C LEU A 712 8.32 -14.79 16.18
N LEU A 713 9.18 -14.23 15.33
CA LEU A 713 10.29 -14.99 14.75
C LEU A 713 11.32 -15.36 15.81
N ILE A 714 11.77 -14.40 16.62
CA ILE A 714 12.78 -14.64 17.67
C ILE A 714 12.27 -15.62 18.73
N SER A 715 11.01 -15.51 19.16
CA SER A 715 10.43 -16.50 20.06
C SER A 715 10.45 -17.89 19.44
N SER A 716 10.15 -18.01 18.14
CA SER A 716 10.19 -19.29 17.43
C SER A 716 11.63 -19.83 17.23
N TRP A 717 12.63 -18.96 17.24
CA TRP A 717 14.04 -19.36 17.28
C TRP A 717 14.44 -19.93 18.65
N LEU A 718 13.88 -19.39 19.73
CA LEU A 718 14.18 -19.75 21.12
C LEU A 718 13.49 -21.05 21.56
N THR A 719 12.21 -21.26 21.20
CA THR A 719 11.41 -22.41 21.65
C THR A 719 11.88 -23.76 21.10
N VAL A 720 12.82 -23.78 20.16
CA VAL A 720 13.37 -25.02 19.59
C VAL A 720 14.14 -25.82 20.65
N GLU A 721 14.77 -25.16 21.62
CA GLU A 721 15.54 -25.85 22.67
C GLU A 721 14.63 -26.61 23.63
N GLU A 722 13.59 -25.95 24.14
CA GLU A 722 12.58 -26.56 25.02
C GLU A 722 11.95 -27.80 24.37
N GLU A 723 11.54 -27.71 23.10
CA GLU A 723 10.92 -28.83 22.39
C GLU A 723 11.90 -30.01 22.17
N THR A 724 13.19 -29.75 21.93
CA THR A 724 14.18 -30.83 21.75
C THR A 724 14.61 -31.50 23.05
N GLU A 725 14.57 -30.78 24.17
CA GLU A 725 14.85 -31.34 25.50
C GLU A 725 13.65 -32.15 26.01
N ASP A 726 12.43 -31.67 25.78
CA ASP A 726 11.19 -32.39 26.11
C ASP A 726 11.00 -33.67 25.27
N GLU A 727 11.41 -33.66 23.99
CA GLU A 727 11.40 -34.86 23.15
C GLU A 727 12.42 -35.92 23.62
N LYS A 728 13.62 -35.48 24.04
CA LYS A 728 14.64 -36.37 24.63
C LYS A 728 14.21 -36.90 26.00
N ALA A 729 13.55 -36.09 26.82
CA ALA A 729 13.05 -36.49 28.14
C ALA A 729 11.89 -37.50 28.07
N ASN A 730 11.08 -37.46 27.00
CA ASN A 730 9.93 -38.36 26.82
C ASN A 730 10.22 -39.68 26.09
N GLY A 731 11.48 -39.99 25.74
CA GLY A 731 11.91 -41.35 25.38
C GLY A 731 11.21 -42.02 24.19
N LYS A 732 10.62 -41.26 23.25
CA LYS A 732 10.02 -41.81 22.02
C LYS A 732 10.98 -41.70 20.83
N GLU A 733 12.06 -42.49 20.85
CA GLU A 733 12.82 -42.79 19.64
C GLU A 733 12.12 -43.91 18.85
N ASP A 734 11.07 -43.58 18.09
CA ASP A 734 10.59 -44.48 17.02
C ASP A 734 11.32 -44.12 15.72
N SER A 735 12.31 -44.94 15.40
CA SER A 735 13.28 -44.78 14.31
C SER A 735 12.80 -45.29 12.93
N THR A 736 11.51 -45.20 12.60
CA THR A 736 10.98 -45.87 11.38
C THR A 736 10.01 -45.11 10.48
N ASP A 737 9.74 -43.81 10.66
CA ASP A 737 8.82 -43.08 9.78
C ASP A 737 9.48 -41.85 9.09
N GLN A 738 10.42 -42.08 8.17
CA GLN A 738 11.00 -41.03 7.31
C GLN A 738 10.05 -40.50 6.21
N ASN A 739 8.76 -40.90 6.18
CA ASN A 739 7.89 -40.65 5.02
C ASN A 739 6.51 -40.06 5.33
N LYS A 740 6.31 -39.42 6.50
CA LYS A 740 5.12 -38.57 6.73
C LYS A 740 5.49 -37.10 6.72
N SER A 741 5.04 -36.40 5.68
CA SER A 741 4.99 -34.94 5.55
C SER A 741 4.00 -34.32 6.56
N GLY A 742 4.21 -34.57 7.85
CA GLY A 742 3.48 -33.93 8.94
C GLY A 742 4.28 -32.75 9.47
N SER A 743 3.69 -31.56 9.45
CA SER A 743 4.28 -30.31 9.94
C SER A 743 4.97 -30.51 11.29
N HIS A 744 6.26 -30.20 11.37
CA HIS A 744 7.01 -30.30 12.62
C HIS A 744 6.40 -29.35 13.67
N PRO A 745 6.40 -29.68 14.97
CA PRO A 745 5.83 -28.86 16.04
C PRO A 745 6.26 -27.38 16.01
N TYR A 746 7.51 -27.13 15.64
CA TYR A 746 8.10 -25.79 15.49
C TYR A 746 7.65 -24.99 14.26
N GLU A 747 6.78 -25.50 13.39
CA GLU A 747 6.28 -24.77 12.20
C GLU A 747 4.96 -24.03 12.45
N LYS A 748 4.39 -24.14 13.66
CA LYS A 748 3.13 -23.48 14.06
C LYS A 748 3.14 -21.97 13.89
N TRP A 749 4.31 -21.33 13.86
CA TRP A 749 4.46 -19.88 13.68
C TRP A 749 4.16 -19.42 12.24
N GLN A 750 4.33 -20.29 11.24
CA GLN A 750 4.28 -19.88 9.83
C GLN A 750 2.93 -19.26 9.40
N PRO A 751 1.74 -19.81 9.78
CA PRO A 751 0.46 -19.22 9.40
C PRO A 751 0.24 -17.85 10.03
N ALA A 752 0.57 -17.70 11.32
CA ALA A 752 0.44 -16.44 12.05
C ALA A 752 1.36 -15.35 11.48
N PHE A 753 2.62 -15.72 11.17
CA PHE A 753 3.57 -14.83 10.52
C PHE A 753 3.08 -14.37 9.14
N ARG A 754 2.63 -15.30 8.29
CA ARG A 754 2.14 -14.97 6.93
C ARG A 754 0.92 -14.06 6.94
N ALA A 755 -0.05 -14.31 7.83
CA ALA A 755 -1.24 -13.47 7.93
C ALA A 755 -0.89 -12.02 8.29
N LYS A 756 0.00 -11.86 9.29
CA LYS A 756 0.45 -10.54 9.74
C LYS A 756 1.35 -9.84 8.72
N LEU A 757 2.22 -10.58 8.05
CA LEU A 757 3.05 -10.09 6.95
C LEU A 757 2.20 -9.45 5.84
N VAL A 758 1.14 -10.13 5.38
CA VAL A 758 0.23 -9.61 4.35
C VAL A 758 -0.49 -8.36 4.83
N SER A 759 -0.92 -8.32 6.09
CA SER A 759 -1.55 -7.14 6.69
C SER A 759 -0.60 -5.93 6.71
N VAL A 760 0.65 -6.12 7.15
CA VAL A 760 1.68 -5.07 7.19
C VAL A 760 2.03 -4.60 5.78
N ALA A 761 2.21 -5.51 4.83
CA ALA A 761 2.48 -5.18 3.43
C ALA A 761 1.33 -4.35 2.81
N GLY A 762 0.07 -4.70 3.12
CA GLY A 762 -1.10 -3.93 2.67
C GLY A 762 -1.18 -2.54 3.29
N ALA A 763 -0.88 -2.41 4.59
CA ALA A 763 -0.82 -1.11 5.25
C ALA A 763 0.26 -0.21 4.63
N LEU A 764 1.46 -0.75 4.37
CA LEU A 764 2.55 -0.02 3.72
C LEU A 764 2.16 0.43 2.30
N GLY A 765 1.53 -0.45 1.51
CA GLY A 765 1.03 -0.11 0.17
C GLY A 765 0.01 1.03 0.20
N ALA A 766 -0.94 1.00 1.14
CA ALA A 766 -1.92 2.07 1.31
C ALA A 766 -1.26 3.40 1.73
N GLN A 767 -0.28 3.36 2.62
CA GLN A 767 0.48 4.53 3.06
C GLN A 767 1.31 5.16 1.92
N LYS A 768 1.91 4.34 1.04
CA LYS A 768 2.57 4.83 -0.18
C LYS A 768 1.60 5.58 -1.12
N VAL A 769 0.36 5.10 -1.28
CA VAL A 769 -0.66 5.80 -2.07
C VAL A 769 -1.07 7.11 -1.38
N GLN A 770 -1.23 7.09 -0.05
CA GLN A 770 -1.55 8.29 0.73
C GLN A 770 -0.45 9.35 0.65
N MET A 771 0.83 8.95 0.65
CA MET A 771 1.99 9.84 0.46
C MET A 771 1.87 10.69 -0.81
N ALA A 772 1.40 10.10 -1.92
CA ALA A 772 1.23 10.81 -3.18
C ALA A 772 0.16 11.91 -3.09
N THR A 773 -0.89 11.70 -2.28
CA THR A 773 -1.96 12.69 -2.11
C THR A 773 -1.59 13.78 -1.11
N ILE A 774 -0.79 13.49 -0.08
CA ILE A 774 -0.37 14.47 0.95
C ILE A 774 0.40 15.65 0.36
N LYS A 775 1.09 15.47 -0.77
CA LYS A 775 1.78 16.57 -1.49
C LYS A 775 0.85 17.73 -1.87
N TRP A 776 -0.45 17.47 -2.03
CA TRP A 776 -1.47 18.49 -2.32
C TRP A 776 -1.89 19.31 -1.10
N GLU A 777 -1.55 18.88 0.12
CA GLU A 777 -1.79 19.64 1.34
C GLU A 777 -0.83 20.84 1.37
N ARG A 778 -1.34 22.04 1.03
CA ARG A 778 -0.53 23.27 1.09
C ARG A 778 0.02 23.44 2.50
N ASN A 779 1.29 23.84 2.63
CA ASN A 779 2.00 24.01 3.90
C ASN A 779 1.43 25.17 4.73
N ILE A 780 0.24 24.99 5.31
CA ILE A 780 -0.43 26.00 6.13
C ILE A 780 0.27 26.15 7.48
N ARG A 781 0.93 25.10 8.01
CA ARG A 781 1.67 25.11 9.29
C ARG A 781 3.19 25.23 9.16
N GLY A 782 3.75 25.02 7.95
CA GLY A 782 5.19 24.97 7.69
C GLY A 782 5.56 23.87 6.69
N GLY A 783 6.82 23.85 6.25
CA GLY A 783 7.33 22.85 5.30
C GLY A 783 7.26 21.43 5.86
N TRP A 784 6.50 20.54 5.23
CA TRP A 784 6.41 19.13 5.65
C TRP A 784 7.65 18.33 5.23
N PRO A 785 8.25 17.52 6.12
CA PRO A 785 9.40 16.66 5.80
C PRO A 785 8.99 15.42 4.97
N ALA A 786 8.43 15.64 3.77
CA ALA A 786 7.96 14.58 2.87
C ALA A 786 9.03 13.51 2.62
N GLU A 787 10.27 13.94 2.40
CA GLU A 787 11.40 13.05 2.10
C GLU A 787 11.75 12.11 3.26
N HIS A 788 11.53 12.54 4.50
CA HIS A 788 11.81 11.72 5.67
C HIS A 788 10.78 10.58 5.77
N TYR A 789 9.50 10.88 5.56
CA TYR A 789 8.45 9.86 5.56
C TYR A 789 8.51 8.95 4.33
N GLU A 790 8.88 9.47 3.15
CA GLU A 790 9.12 8.66 1.94
C GLU A 790 10.22 7.63 2.20
N LYS A 791 11.34 8.07 2.76
CA LYS A 791 12.45 7.19 3.14
C LYS A 791 12.10 6.23 4.26
N LEU A 792 11.30 6.66 5.23
CA LEU A 792 10.86 5.81 6.33
C LEU A 792 9.98 4.65 5.81
N LEU A 793 9.03 4.91 4.90
CA LEU A 793 8.24 3.86 4.26
C LEU A 793 9.09 2.89 3.41
N GLU A 794 10.09 3.41 2.71
CA GLU A 794 11.07 2.61 1.97
C GLU A 794 11.83 1.65 2.90
N ILE A 795 12.36 2.17 4.02
CA ILE A 795 13.10 1.37 5.00
C ILE A 795 12.18 0.34 5.67
N GLN A 796 10.94 0.68 6.05
CA GLN A 796 9.99 -0.29 6.59
C GLN A 796 9.67 -1.43 5.60
N THR A 797 9.58 -1.10 4.31
CA THR A 797 9.38 -2.09 3.24
C THR A 797 10.58 -3.03 3.14
N LYS A 798 11.80 -2.51 3.33
CA LYS A 798 13.04 -3.31 3.40
C LYS A 798 13.11 -4.19 4.64
N MET A 799 12.77 -3.67 5.81
CA MET A 799 12.70 -4.45 7.06
C MET A 799 11.75 -5.65 6.92
N LEU A 800 10.64 -5.47 6.21
CA LEU A 800 9.71 -6.56 5.93
C LEU A 800 10.36 -7.67 5.10
N SER A 801 11.15 -7.31 4.09
CA SER A 801 11.92 -8.26 3.27
C SER A 801 12.99 -8.97 4.10
N ASP A 802 13.70 -8.25 4.97
CA ASP A 802 14.70 -8.84 5.87
C ASP A 802 14.05 -9.85 6.85
N LEU A 803 12.88 -9.54 7.40
CA LEU A 803 12.12 -10.48 8.25
C LEU A 803 11.65 -11.72 7.47
N ILE A 804 11.23 -11.56 6.21
CA ILE A 804 10.88 -12.70 5.34
C ILE A 804 12.10 -13.59 5.12
N GLN A 805 13.27 -13.00 4.90
CA GLN A 805 14.51 -13.73 4.69
C GLN A 805 14.93 -14.49 5.96
N LEU A 806 14.81 -13.86 7.13
CA LEU A 806 15.06 -14.50 8.42
C LEU A 806 14.08 -15.66 8.68
N ALA A 807 12.80 -15.47 8.34
CA ALA A 807 11.78 -16.52 8.40
C ALA A 807 12.07 -17.69 7.44
N GLY A 808 12.58 -17.39 6.24
CA GLY A 808 13.04 -18.38 5.28
C GLY A 808 14.16 -19.25 5.85
N ALA A 809 15.18 -18.61 6.42
CA ALA A 809 16.29 -19.32 7.08
C ALA A 809 15.80 -20.19 8.24
N LEU A 810 14.89 -19.68 9.09
CA LEU A 810 14.29 -20.46 10.18
C LEU A 810 13.61 -21.73 9.67
N SER A 811 12.86 -21.64 8.56
CA SER A 811 12.13 -22.79 8.03
C SER A 811 13.00 -23.92 7.49
N VAL A 812 14.25 -23.63 7.11
CA VAL A 812 15.14 -24.59 6.45
C VAL A 812 16.26 -25.10 7.36
N LEU A 813 16.71 -24.29 8.33
CA LEU A 813 17.82 -24.68 9.21
C LEU A 813 17.45 -25.84 10.14
N SER A 814 18.32 -26.83 10.24
CA SER A 814 18.19 -27.96 11.17
C SER A 814 18.40 -27.52 12.63
N PRO A 815 17.85 -28.24 13.62
CA PRO A 815 17.95 -27.86 15.03
C PRO A 815 19.39 -27.62 15.51
N LYS A 816 20.35 -28.42 15.02
CA LYS A 816 21.78 -28.26 15.34
C LYS A 816 22.34 -26.89 14.89
N TRP A 817 21.98 -26.44 13.69
CA TRP A 817 22.41 -25.12 13.20
C TRP A 817 21.65 -23.98 13.85
N ARG A 818 20.39 -24.19 14.27
CA ARG A 818 19.66 -23.20 15.06
C ARG A 818 20.30 -22.99 16.42
N HIS A 819 20.67 -24.08 17.11
CA HIS A 819 21.41 -24.03 18.37
C HIS A 819 22.77 -23.34 18.21
N ARG A 820 23.50 -23.66 17.13
CA ARG A 820 24.75 -22.93 16.80
C ARG A 820 24.50 -21.44 16.58
N LEU A 821 23.42 -21.07 15.88
CA LEU A 821 23.07 -19.67 15.65
C LEU A 821 22.72 -18.95 16.96
N LEU A 822 22.01 -19.61 17.87
CA LEU A 822 21.68 -19.07 19.20
C LEU A 822 22.93 -18.73 20.01
N HIS A 823 23.91 -19.63 20.07
CA HIS A 823 25.08 -19.46 20.96
C HIS A 823 26.30 -18.82 20.30
N LYS A 824 26.45 -18.88 18.98
CA LYS A 824 27.64 -18.37 18.26
C LYS A 824 27.39 -17.05 17.53
N THR A 825 26.16 -16.58 17.39
CA THR A 825 25.88 -15.27 16.78
C THR A 825 25.48 -14.25 17.83
N SER A 826 26.00 -13.03 17.70
CA SER A 826 25.65 -11.92 18.59
C SER A 826 24.18 -11.49 18.48
N PHE A 827 23.50 -11.86 17.38
CA PHE A 827 22.13 -11.48 17.08
C PHE A 827 21.10 -12.00 18.07
N LEU A 828 21.31 -13.22 18.59
CA LEU A 828 20.39 -13.84 19.55
C LEU A 828 20.84 -13.68 21.01
N ASN A 829 21.79 -12.78 21.27
CA ASN A 829 22.14 -12.42 22.63
C ASN A 829 20.92 -11.78 23.33
N PRO A 830 20.53 -12.23 24.53
CA PRO A 830 19.35 -11.71 25.23
C PRO A 830 19.41 -10.20 25.46
N ASN A 831 20.60 -9.65 25.71
CA ASN A 831 20.78 -8.21 25.89
C ASN A 831 20.50 -7.44 24.60
N LEU A 832 20.96 -7.95 23.45
CA LEU A 832 20.71 -7.33 22.16
C LEU A 832 19.23 -7.41 21.77
N ILE A 833 18.57 -8.54 22.01
CA ILE A 833 17.12 -8.69 21.75
C ILE A 833 16.33 -7.64 22.54
N SER A 834 16.67 -7.46 23.82
CA SER A 834 16.07 -6.41 24.66
C SER A 834 16.30 -5.02 24.08
N ASP A 835 17.52 -4.73 23.62
CA ASP A 835 17.86 -3.43 23.01
C ASP A 835 17.07 -3.17 21.73
N VAL A 836 16.94 -4.17 20.86
CA VAL A 836 16.16 -4.09 19.62
C VAL A 836 14.69 -3.84 19.91
N MET A 837 14.08 -4.60 20.82
CA MET A 837 12.68 -4.42 21.22
C MET A 837 12.44 -3.04 21.86
N ALA A 838 13.37 -2.56 22.68
CA ALA A 838 13.29 -1.23 23.27
C ALA A 838 13.31 -0.13 22.19
N ILE A 839 14.21 -0.19 21.21
CA ILE A 839 14.27 0.82 20.14
C ILE A 839 13.01 0.80 19.28
N PHE A 840 12.48 -0.39 18.93
CA PHE A 840 11.20 -0.50 18.25
C PHE A 840 10.07 0.20 19.01
N GLY A 841 9.97 -0.05 20.31
CA GLY A 841 8.98 0.57 21.19
C GLY A 841 9.12 2.08 21.27
N ILE A 842 10.35 2.58 21.45
CA ILE A 842 10.65 4.02 21.54
C ILE A 842 10.35 4.73 20.22
N VAL A 843 10.74 4.15 19.09
CA VAL A 843 10.47 4.71 17.76
C VAL A 843 8.96 4.77 17.49
N SER A 844 8.24 3.69 17.76
CA SER A 844 6.79 3.63 17.59
C SER A 844 6.10 4.67 18.48
N MET A 845 6.43 4.72 19.78
CA MET A 845 5.87 5.67 20.74
C MET A 845 6.22 7.13 20.40
N SER A 846 7.44 7.40 19.95
CA SER A 846 7.89 8.75 19.57
C SER A 846 7.16 9.25 18.33
N LEU A 847 6.97 8.40 17.31
CA LEU A 847 6.15 8.74 16.14
C LEU A 847 4.66 8.88 16.50
N GLU A 848 4.16 8.08 17.44
CA GLU A 848 2.77 8.13 17.87
C GLU A 848 2.46 9.46 18.59
N THR A 849 3.28 9.78 19.58
CA THR A 849 3.10 10.94 20.47
C THR A 849 3.72 12.24 19.93
N GLY A 850 4.69 12.15 19.03
CA GLY A 850 5.53 13.26 18.60
C GLY A 850 6.43 13.80 19.70
N HIS A 851 6.82 12.97 20.68
CA HIS A 851 7.79 13.34 21.71
C HIS A 851 9.24 13.13 21.25
N PRO A 852 10.15 14.02 21.63
CA PRO A 852 11.56 13.90 21.26
C PRO A 852 12.20 12.68 21.93
N VAL A 853 13.25 12.18 21.29
CA VAL A 853 13.99 10.99 21.72
C VAL A 853 15.27 11.42 22.46
N HIS A 854 15.68 10.69 23.49
CA HIS A 854 16.94 11.00 24.19
C HIS A 854 18.18 10.66 23.35
N GLU A 855 19.20 11.50 23.39
CA GLU A 855 20.48 11.28 22.69
C GLU A 855 21.22 10.05 23.20
N VAL A 856 21.08 9.72 24.49
CA VAL A 856 21.76 8.61 25.19
C VAL A 856 21.46 7.25 24.57
N LEU A 857 20.31 7.10 23.92
CA LEU A 857 19.92 5.85 23.28
C LEU A 857 20.94 5.43 22.23
N PRO A 858 21.20 4.13 22.11
CA PRO A 858 22.21 3.63 21.19
C PRO A 858 21.95 4.12 19.77
N SER A 859 22.97 4.75 19.21
CA SER A 859 22.97 5.27 17.85
C SER A 859 23.17 4.19 16.79
N ASN A 860 23.73 3.04 17.19
CA ASN A 860 24.08 1.95 16.29
C ASN A 860 23.94 0.59 17.01
N LEU A 861 22.95 -0.20 16.59
CA LEU A 861 22.67 -1.52 17.16
C LEU A 861 23.75 -2.55 16.82
N LEU A 862 24.46 -2.37 15.70
CA LEU A 862 25.57 -3.25 15.33
C LEU A 862 26.76 -3.07 16.29
N ASP A 863 27.00 -1.85 16.76
CA ASP A 863 28.04 -1.62 17.75
C ASP A 863 27.71 -2.32 19.08
N ARG A 864 26.43 -2.28 19.48
CA ARG A 864 25.94 -3.03 20.65
C ARG A 864 26.09 -4.54 20.47
N SER A 865 25.85 -5.07 19.28
CA SER A 865 26.00 -6.51 19.04
C SER A 865 27.45 -6.95 19.20
N VAL A 866 28.41 -6.17 18.68
CA VAL A 866 29.85 -6.42 18.85
C VAL A 866 30.27 -6.22 20.32
N TYR A 867 29.68 -5.26 21.02
CA TYR A 867 29.93 -5.03 22.45
C TYR A 867 29.48 -6.21 23.32
N HIS A 868 28.24 -6.67 23.14
CA HIS A 868 27.71 -7.80 23.91
C HIS A 868 28.45 -9.10 23.58
N ASP A 869 28.90 -9.29 22.33
CA ASP A 869 29.69 -10.45 21.93
C ASP A 869 31.06 -10.51 22.62
N ASP A 870 31.82 -9.41 22.59
CA ASP A 870 33.13 -9.29 23.24
C ASP A 870 33.01 -9.46 24.76
N GLN A 871 31.95 -8.92 25.37
CA GLN A 871 31.71 -9.08 26.80
C GLN A 871 31.36 -10.53 27.17
N SER A 872 30.51 -11.20 26.40
CA SER A 872 30.21 -12.62 26.59
C SER A 872 31.46 -13.49 26.46
N ARG A 873 32.34 -13.20 25.48
CA ARG A 873 33.61 -13.93 25.30
C ARG A 873 34.57 -13.73 26.47
N ARG A 874 34.77 -12.49 26.92
CA ARG A 874 35.65 -12.17 28.06
C ARG A 874 35.18 -12.80 29.37
N VAL A 875 33.86 -12.80 29.60
CA VAL A 875 33.28 -13.45 30.79
C VAL A 875 33.50 -14.96 30.72
N GLY A 876 33.21 -15.59 29.58
CA GLY A 876 33.45 -17.02 29.38
C GLY A 876 34.91 -17.43 29.55
N GLU A 877 35.86 -16.64 29.05
CA GLU A 877 37.30 -16.87 29.23
C GLU A 877 37.75 -16.69 30.69
N ARG A 878 37.13 -15.75 31.41
CA ARG A 878 37.42 -15.52 32.84
C ARG A 878 36.92 -16.69 33.68
N PHE A 879 35.72 -17.20 33.42
CA PHE A 879 35.19 -18.41 34.07
C PHE A 879 36.06 -19.65 33.76
N LYS A 880 36.46 -19.87 32.50
CA LYS A 880 37.41 -20.93 32.13
C LYS A 880 38.78 -20.82 32.82
N ARG A 881 39.20 -19.62 33.23
CA ARG A 881 40.43 -19.40 34.04
C ARG A 881 40.22 -19.68 35.52
N PHE A 882 39.03 -19.43 36.06
CA PHE A 882 38.70 -19.73 37.46
C PHE A 882 38.49 -21.24 37.68
N ASP A 883 37.81 -21.94 36.75
CA ASP A 883 37.61 -23.40 36.83
C ASP A 883 38.90 -24.21 36.66
N ARG A 884 39.99 -23.60 36.17
CA ARG A 884 41.32 -24.24 36.11
C ARG A 884 42.07 -24.24 37.44
N ILE A 885 41.55 -23.56 38.47
CA ILE A 885 42.20 -23.48 39.78
C ILE A 885 41.72 -24.62 40.70
N ASP A 886 40.54 -25.21 40.45
CA ASP A 886 39.96 -26.29 41.24
C ASP A 886 39.71 -27.54 40.38
N GLY A 887 40.64 -28.51 40.39
CA GLY A 887 40.39 -29.95 40.19
C GLY A 887 39.89 -30.47 38.83
N GLU A 888 40.49 -31.60 38.40
CA GLU A 888 40.31 -32.33 37.13
C GLU A 888 38.88 -32.86 36.77
N GLU A 889 37.80 -32.48 37.44
CA GLU A 889 36.47 -33.13 37.25
C GLU A 889 35.42 -32.32 36.47
N ALA A 890 35.69 -31.08 36.04
CA ALA A 890 34.71 -30.25 35.32
C ALA A 890 34.86 -30.23 33.78
N ALA A 891 35.66 -31.15 33.20
CA ALA A 891 35.87 -31.19 31.75
C ALA A 891 34.70 -31.82 30.96
N GLU A 892 33.76 -32.52 31.61
CA GLU A 892 32.66 -33.22 30.94
C GLU A 892 31.40 -32.37 30.70
N SER A 893 31.30 -31.16 31.26
CA SER A 893 30.17 -30.25 31.03
C SER A 893 30.51 -29.05 30.14
N ALA A 894 31.55 -29.15 29.31
CA ALA A 894 31.77 -28.19 28.24
C ALA A 894 30.68 -28.36 27.17
N PRO A 895 29.91 -27.32 26.80
CA PRO A 895 28.88 -27.44 25.79
C PRO A 895 29.50 -27.92 24.48
N ILE A 896 28.93 -29.01 23.97
CA ILE A 896 29.31 -29.75 22.78
C ILE A 896 29.64 -28.80 21.60
N THR A 897 30.82 -29.01 21.00
CA THR A 897 31.29 -28.54 19.67
C THR A 897 31.93 -27.14 19.50
N ASP A 898 33.15 -26.95 20.03
CA ASP A 898 34.16 -26.04 19.43
C ASP A 898 34.87 -26.74 18.25
N GLU A 899 34.12 -27.18 17.24
CA GLU A 899 34.75 -27.69 16.02
C GLU A 899 35.19 -26.53 15.11
N PRO A 900 36.44 -26.53 14.60
CA PRO A 900 36.91 -25.49 13.69
C PRO A 900 36.04 -25.43 12.42
N LEU A 901 35.91 -24.22 11.86
CA LEU A 901 35.27 -24.00 10.56
C LEU A 901 36.24 -24.49 9.47
N THR A 902 35.91 -25.60 8.84
CA THR A 902 36.67 -26.18 7.71
C THR A 902 36.06 -25.74 6.38
N GLY A 903 36.83 -25.69 5.29
CA GLY A 903 36.33 -25.46 3.93
C GLY A 903 35.16 -26.38 3.56
N GLN A 904 35.16 -27.63 4.03
CA GLN A 904 34.05 -28.57 3.84
C GLN A 904 32.73 -28.13 4.51
N LYS A 905 32.77 -27.44 5.66
CA LYS A 905 31.58 -26.90 6.31
C LYS A 905 31.03 -25.67 5.61
N LEU A 906 31.93 -24.83 5.08
CA LEU A 906 31.56 -23.68 4.24
C LEU A 906 30.82 -24.12 2.98
N MET A 907 31.20 -25.27 2.44
CA MET A 907 30.51 -25.88 1.30
C MET A 907 29.14 -26.48 1.66
N SER A 908 28.69 -26.49 2.92
CA SER A 908 27.38 -27.05 3.30
C SER A 908 26.20 -26.11 2.98
N MET A 909 25.06 -26.66 2.53
CA MET A 909 23.85 -25.88 2.24
C MET A 909 23.24 -25.24 3.50
N GLU A 910 23.43 -25.90 4.64
CA GLU A 910 22.98 -25.36 5.93
C GLU A 910 23.79 -24.10 6.29
N TYR A 911 25.07 -24.03 5.94
CA TYR A 911 25.89 -22.83 6.15
C TYR A 911 25.46 -21.66 5.27
N SER A 912 25.14 -21.87 3.99
CA SER A 912 24.66 -20.79 3.11
C SER A 912 23.31 -20.24 3.59
N THR A 913 22.42 -21.12 4.05
CA THR A 913 21.14 -20.78 4.68
C THR A 913 21.34 -20.00 5.99
N PHE A 914 22.30 -20.42 6.81
CA PHE A 914 22.71 -19.74 8.05
C PHE A 914 23.25 -18.33 7.78
N ALA A 915 24.19 -18.20 6.85
CA ALA A 915 24.78 -16.93 6.47
C ALA A 915 23.73 -15.95 5.91
N THR A 916 22.77 -16.47 5.17
CA THR A 916 21.62 -15.71 4.65
C THR A 916 20.76 -15.15 5.79
N GLY A 917 20.47 -15.95 6.82
CA GLY A 917 19.76 -15.50 8.02
C GLY A 917 20.52 -14.45 8.82
N VAL A 918 21.84 -14.62 8.99
CA VAL A 918 22.72 -13.64 9.66
C VAL A 918 22.79 -12.33 8.88
N SER A 919 22.88 -12.39 7.55
CA SER A 919 22.84 -11.20 6.69
C SER A 919 21.52 -10.43 6.84
N ALA A 920 20.38 -11.14 6.85
CA ALA A 920 19.06 -10.53 7.05
C ALA A 920 18.95 -9.83 8.42
N ALA A 921 19.43 -10.50 9.48
CA ALA A 921 19.49 -9.95 10.83
C ALA A 921 20.32 -8.65 10.89
N PHE A 922 21.51 -8.65 10.28
CA PHE A 922 22.37 -7.46 10.21
C PHE A 922 21.69 -6.28 9.51
N HIS A 923 21.03 -6.53 8.36
CA HIS A 923 20.32 -5.50 7.63
C HIS A 923 19.10 -4.97 8.39
N LEU A 924 18.40 -5.83 9.12
CA LEU A 924 17.28 -5.42 9.97
C LEU A 924 17.74 -4.46 11.08
N LEU A 925 18.88 -4.74 11.74
CA LEU A 925 19.46 -3.85 12.74
C LEU A 925 19.83 -2.49 12.13
N HIS A 926 20.48 -2.50 10.97
CA HIS A 926 20.84 -1.27 10.27
C HIS A 926 19.61 -0.45 9.83
N ALA A 927 18.57 -1.13 9.35
CA ALA A 927 17.31 -0.50 8.97
C ALA A 927 16.61 0.13 10.20
N LEU A 928 16.64 -0.54 11.36
CA LEU A 928 16.11 0.01 12.61
C LEU A 928 16.91 1.25 13.06
N ASP A 929 18.24 1.24 12.94
CA ASP A 929 19.08 2.41 13.21
C ASP A 929 18.71 3.60 12.30
N GLN A 930 18.45 3.35 11.02
CA GLN A 930 18.03 4.40 10.07
C GLN A 930 16.66 4.99 10.43
N ILE A 931 15.66 4.17 10.78
CA ILE A 931 14.35 4.69 11.22
C ILE A 931 14.50 5.45 12.55
N HIS A 932 15.36 4.98 13.45
CA HIS A 932 15.66 5.67 14.70
C HIS A 932 16.24 7.07 14.46
N LEU A 933 17.17 7.22 13.51
CA LEU A 933 17.71 8.52 13.11
C LEU A 933 16.66 9.42 12.49
N ILE A 934 15.84 8.91 11.56
CA ILE A 934 14.76 9.69 10.96
C ILE A 934 13.80 10.18 12.05
N THR A 935 13.48 9.33 13.02
CA THR A 935 12.59 9.67 14.14
C THR A 935 13.20 10.76 15.03
N LYS A 936 14.50 10.69 15.33
CA LYS A 936 15.26 11.75 16.01
C LYS A 936 15.20 13.08 15.24
N GLU A 937 15.34 13.05 13.92
CA GLU A 937 15.25 14.25 13.08
C GLU A 937 13.83 14.85 13.06
N LEU A 938 12.80 14.01 13.01
CA LEU A 938 11.38 14.37 12.94
C LEU A 938 10.83 14.88 14.27
N CYS A 939 11.03 14.15 15.36
CA CYS A 939 10.42 14.43 16.68
C CYS A 939 11.33 15.27 17.59
N GLY A 940 12.62 15.38 17.25
CA GLY A 940 13.62 16.11 18.02
C GLY A 940 14.44 15.19 18.93
N VAL A 941 15.54 15.74 19.45
CA VAL A 941 16.48 15.03 20.32
C VAL A 941 16.68 15.80 21.60
N ILE A 942 16.56 15.14 22.75
CA ILE A 942 16.94 15.69 24.05
C ILE A 942 18.42 15.34 24.28
N PRO A 943 19.34 16.32 24.21
CA PRO A 943 20.75 16.11 24.48
C PRO A 943 20.99 15.88 25.97
N LEU A 944 21.99 15.06 26.28
CA LEU A 944 22.55 14.98 27.64
C LEU A 944 23.90 15.68 27.61
N GLU A 945 23.96 16.90 28.14
CA GLU A 945 25.17 17.73 28.05
C GLU A 945 26.41 16.99 28.58
N GLY A 946 27.48 16.97 27.77
CA GLY A 946 28.73 16.28 28.09
C GLY A 946 28.74 14.77 27.83
N TYR A 947 27.60 14.12 27.59
CA TYR A 947 27.52 12.68 27.35
C TYR A 947 28.29 12.25 26.11
N SER A 948 28.10 12.92 24.98
CA SER A 948 28.70 12.55 23.69
C SER A 948 30.22 12.63 23.76
N ARG A 949 30.75 13.69 24.41
CA ARG A 949 32.19 13.85 24.69
C ARG A 949 32.71 12.78 25.64
N TRP A 950 32.01 12.52 26.75
CA TRP A 950 32.40 11.48 27.69
C TRP A 950 32.42 10.09 27.03
N ARG A 951 31.41 9.79 26.21
CA ARG A 951 31.30 8.53 25.47
C ARG A 951 32.45 8.36 24.48
N GLU A 952 32.77 9.39 23.71
CA GLU A 952 33.90 9.36 22.77
C GLU A 952 35.23 9.16 23.51
N GLU A 953 35.47 9.89 24.60
CA GLU A 953 36.66 9.71 25.44
C GLU A 953 36.71 8.30 26.07
N TYR A 954 35.56 7.75 26.48
CA TYR A 954 35.43 6.41 27.03
C TYR A 954 35.76 5.34 25.99
N GLU A 955 35.19 5.45 24.79
CA GLU A 955 35.43 4.53 23.67
C GLU A 955 36.89 4.55 23.23
N LEU A 956 37.49 5.74 23.07
CA LEU A 956 38.91 5.89 22.72
C LEU A 956 39.85 5.26 23.77
N LYS A 957 39.54 5.40 25.06
CA LYS A 957 40.31 4.75 26.15
C LYS A 957 40.21 3.23 26.11
N HIS A 958 39.06 2.68 25.74
CA HIS A 958 38.86 1.23 25.65
C HIS A 958 39.50 0.64 24.39
N ILE A 959 39.50 1.37 23.28
CA ILE A 959 40.20 0.98 22.04
C ILE A 959 41.71 0.98 22.25
N LYS A 960 42.27 2.00 22.93
CA LYS A 960 43.72 2.07 23.26
C LYS A 960 44.23 1.02 24.25
N ARG A 961 43.33 0.29 24.93
CA ARG A 961 43.69 -0.86 25.78
C ARG A 961 43.60 -2.19 25.04
N SER A 962 43.00 -2.22 23.84
CA SER A 962 42.87 -3.41 22.98
C SER A 962 43.85 -3.45 21.81
N VAL A 963 44.54 -2.33 21.54
CA VAL A 963 45.76 -2.24 20.71
C VAL A 963 46.93 -2.27 21.66
#